data_AF-A0A088T429-F1
#
_entry.id   AF-A0A088T429-F1
#
_cell.length_a   1.000
_cell.length_b   1.000
_cell.length_c   1.000
_cell.angle_alpha   90.00
_cell.angle_beta   90.00
_cell.angle_gamma   90.00
#
_symmetry.space_group_name_H-M   'P 1'
#
loop_
_entity.id
_entity.type
_entity.pdbx_description
1 polymer ?
#
loop_
_entity_poly.entity_id
_entity_poly.type
_entity_poly.pdbx_seq_one_letter_code
_entity_poly.pdbx_strand_id
1 'polypeptide(L)'
;MRKIALLLLLTVSIFTLSACDNTPVCTDGQVLNEKEVCVDPVLDTFTVTFNTNDGTTVASQEVEDGSLATLPTEPTKEGYTFTLWFTTDDTVDFDFTTPITADITINAYWTLFVPEITDEDLIDEDIQYVIDNLMKEPNLIDMITRGKINRSTISWSTDSIYISTTGIIIPLPKGDADMVAEVTATFSLRDTEKEHTFNITLEAQEDVVLATTRIIPFENLTTEYDVEDTNVDLMFEANGEVPYIKLTDFFDLLEGFIDPEIVFTDDTTDGILVYQYQYYDEDEDYTYDLILTVNSIENTISVNDPAFFWAYGYSIETNYGRHIEYMDDTYPGYDYVEGDDISYDLDEYNMDVVLNGGEVYLPYYIANQLFAGSSYYNVYYNYDGLYGIYAIPADDSDEMATIRTSSQNSQDIPVDMVIHNFNMIAFNLDTFYGLKDIKDVETFYTELYDRKDNLLSQDIADIEEELFDFIYKGLDDPHTSYRLSSFYNSKFASGPELTSIDQLGSRYKAMYQTDGFWDVADAIDVKWGTFEDRPDFWFLDSESVVISLDDFNTVDMEVSYTYDKVMVEDILEVTDADTVLPQVTQGSKFWYYKSSTLDENILELLIKDVNETYVTDYKAALVGLGATLITDDETTEIDYYSISVSGITYMIYVTYDTEYDILYINVVDEINTEILNDMDIAASVYSDNGVYLELVFDQIMIEQPLVENVLLDLTYNGGGNIGALYRVLGFITDEPYGVSKIDRDTYGYSTSYVSIDSGIPSYAHLKWSLLTTQVTYSAANELVAIFITEDLGDIIGMKTGGGACSITPVLLPSGTAFTMSSNSIGATRTGSGTVEDPYEYHNTEFGFEPDYALTLNVIYDEATLLAIINPAVE
;
A
#
# COMPACT_ATOMS: atom_id res chain seq x y z
N MET A 1 0.48 -15.17 25.16
CA MET A 1 0.98 -15.96 26.33
C MET A 1 1.36 -15.03 27.51
N ARG A 2 1.89 -15.51 28.65
CA ARG A 2 2.09 -14.69 29.88
C ARG A 2 3.56 -14.51 30.34
N LYS A 3 3.94 -13.24 30.52
CA LYS A 3 5.01 -12.67 31.40
C LYS A 3 6.50 -12.91 31.06
N ILE A 4 7.22 -11.79 30.98
CA ILE A 4 8.69 -11.66 31.06
C ILE A 4 9.12 -11.47 32.53
N ALA A 5 10.40 -11.73 32.85
CA ALA A 5 11.02 -11.43 34.15
C ALA A 5 12.48 -10.95 33.99
N LEU A 6 12.95 -10.09 34.92
CA LEU A 6 14.25 -9.40 34.89
C LEU A 6 14.99 -9.57 36.23
N LEU A 7 16.33 -9.68 36.28
CA LEU A 7 17.05 -9.73 37.57
C LEU A 7 18.54 -9.30 37.60
N LEU A 8 18.81 -8.20 38.32
CA LEU A 8 19.97 -7.81 39.15
C LEU A 8 21.45 -7.85 38.68
N LEU A 9 22.20 -6.86 39.23
CA LEU A 9 23.65 -6.79 39.44
C LEU A 9 23.93 -6.22 40.86
N LEU A 10 25.15 -6.34 41.42
CA LEU A 10 25.47 -5.88 42.79
C LEU A 10 26.97 -5.50 43.01
N THR A 11 27.26 -4.49 43.84
CA THR A 11 28.57 -3.78 43.90
C THR A 11 29.02 -3.36 45.34
N VAL A 12 30.25 -3.73 45.75
CA VAL A 12 30.91 -3.44 47.07
C VAL A 12 32.44 -3.64 46.93
N SER A 13 33.44 -2.97 47.55
CA SER A 13 33.72 -1.63 48.18
C SER A 13 35.29 -1.54 48.35
N ILE A 14 36.05 -1.03 49.36
CA ILE A 14 35.82 -0.51 50.73
C ILE A 14 37.09 0.23 51.33
N PHE A 15 36.92 1.45 51.88
CA PHE A 15 37.66 2.13 53.02
C PHE A 15 39.18 2.49 52.88
N THR A 16 39.79 3.65 53.29
CA THR A 16 39.73 4.69 54.40
C THR A 16 40.52 4.32 55.69
N LEU A 17 41.20 5.18 56.51
CA LEU A 17 41.34 6.66 56.70
C LEU A 17 42.52 7.00 57.70
N SER A 18 42.95 8.29 57.91
CA SER A 18 43.41 8.93 59.21
C SER A 18 44.63 9.94 59.19
N ALA A 19 44.61 11.01 60.02
CA ALA A 19 45.74 11.90 60.41
C ALA A 19 45.47 12.80 61.67
N CYS A 20 46.52 13.27 62.39
CA CYS A 20 46.57 14.34 63.44
C CYS A 20 48.06 14.62 63.85
N ASP A 21 48.55 15.56 64.70
CA ASP A 21 48.02 16.60 65.62
C ASP A 21 49.13 17.71 65.88
N ASN A 22 48.97 18.69 66.80
CA ASN A 22 49.89 19.86 67.02
C ASN A 22 50.24 20.21 68.50
N THR A 23 51.41 20.85 68.77
CA THR A 23 51.65 21.91 69.81
C THR A 23 53.12 22.44 69.83
N PRO A 24 53.43 23.66 70.37
CA PRO A 24 54.64 24.44 70.00
C PRO A 24 55.74 24.67 71.07
N VAL A 25 56.90 25.20 70.64
CA VAL A 25 58.03 25.74 71.45
C VAL A 25 58.56 27.03 70.78
N CYS A 26 59.29 27.89 71.51
CA CYS A 26 59.88 29.15 71.00
C CYS A 26 60.95 28.93 69.90
N THR A 27 61.13 29.96 69.05
CA THR A 27 61.94 29.95 67.83
C THR A 27 63.46 30.09 68.04
N ASP A 28 64.22 29.69 67.03
CA ASP A 28 65.69 29.65 67.01
C ASP A 28 66.35 31.05 66.96
N GLY A 29 67.66 31.10 67.19
CA GLY A 29 68.51 32.30 67.26
C GLY A 29 68.90 32.68 68.69
N GLN A 30 67.90 32.92 69.55
CA GLN A 30 68.15 33.48 70.88
C GLN A 30 68.44 32.44 71.97
N VAL A 31 69.59 32.56 72.63
CA VAL A 31 69.94 31.75 73.81
C VAL A 31 69.40 32.32 75.12
N LEU A 32 68.84 31.44 75.96
CA LEU A 32 68.45 31.74 77.33
C LEU A 32 69.69 32.01 78.20
N ASN A 33 69.75 33.18 78.83
CA ASN A 33 70.70 33.42 79.94
C ASN A 33 70.20 32.78 81.25
N GLU A 34 71.04 32.80 82.31
CA GLU A 34 70.76 32.23 83.65
C GLU A 34 69.55 32.83 84.41
N LYS A 35 68.71 33.65 83.74
CA LYS A 35 67.45 34.23 84.24
C LYS A 35 66.29 34.15 83.24
N GLU A 36 66.35 33.21 82.30
CA GLU A 36 65.24 32.89 81.37
C GLU A 36 64.77 34.08 80.51
N VAL A 37 65.73 34.81 79.92
CA VAL A 37 65.47 35.83 78.89
C VAL A 37 66.45 35.64 77.72
N CYS A 38 65.95 35.89 76.51
CA CYS A 38 66.55 35.60 75.21
C CYS A 38 67.10 36.90 74.53
N VAL A 39 68.31 36.86 73.95
CA VAL A 39 68.99 38.02 73.31
C VAL A 39 70.05 37.56 72.26
N ASP A 40 70.27 38.33 71.19
CA ASP A 40 71.10 37.99 70.02
C ASP A 40 72.48 38.71 69.91
N PRO A 41 73.46 38.14 69.17
CA PRO A 41 74.67 38.81 68.66
C PRO A 41 74.51 39.34 67.21
N VAL A 42 75.54 39.98 66.65
CA VAL A 42 75.53 40.62 65.30
C VAL A 42 76.54 39.94 64.36
N LEU A 43 76.19 39.79 63.07
CA LEU A 43 76.97 39.07 62.04
C LEU A 43 77.28 39.94 60.79
N ASP A 44 78.07 39.41 59.85
CA ASP A 44 78.27 39.97 58.49
C ASP A 44 77.05 39.66 57.58
N THR A 45 76.94 40.19 56.35
CA THR A 45 75.78 39.96 55.45
C THR A 45 76.12 39.47 54.03
N PHE A 46 75.19 38.74 53.41
CA PHE A 46 75.24 38.19 52.05
C PHE A 46 73.95 38.44 51.25
N THR A 47 74.06 38.40 49.92
CA THR A 47 72.96 38.67 48.97
C THR A 47 72.38 37.39 48.38
N VAL A 48 71.06 37.22 48.51
CA VAL A 48 70.27 36.17 47.87
C VAL A 48 69.57 36.76 46.66
N THR A 49 69.97 36.33 45.46
CA THR A 49 69.41 36.82 44.18
C THR A 49 68.40 35.82 43.62
N PHE A 50 67.17 36.26 43.36
CA PHE A 50 66.15 35.44 42.72
C PHE A 50 66.12 35.69 41.21
N ASN A 51 66.58 34.71 40.43
CA ASN A 51 66.45 34.71 38.98
C ASN A 51 65.15 34.02 38.59
N THR A 52 64.18 34.79 38.12
CA THR A 52 62.83 34.29 37.81
C THR A 52 62.73 33.63 36.43
N ASN A 53 63.83 33.53 35.67
CA ASN A 53 63.87 32.93 34.32
C ASN A 53 62.72 33.45 33.44
N ASP A 54 62.71 34.77 33.23
CA ASP A 54 61.68 35.55 32.50
C ASP A 54 60.29 35.64 33.14
N GLY A 55 60.09 35.11 34.35
CA GLY A 55 58.91 35.40 35.19
C GLY A 55 58.97 36.76 35.89
N THR A 56 57.87 37.18 36.51
CA THR A 56 57.73 38.48 37.21
C THR A 56 58.82 38.70 38.28
N THR A 57 59.42 39.91 38.30
CA THR A 57 60.64 40.20 39.07
C THR A 57 60.46 40.05 40.57
N VAL A 58 61.18 39.10 41.16
CA VAL A 58 61.34 38.95 42.62
C VAL A 58 62.55 39.79 43.08
N ALA A 59 62.41 40.53 44.19
CA ALA A 59 63.49 41.32 44.74
C ALA A 59 64.54 40.45 45.45
N SER A 60 65.83 40.78 45.27
CA SER A 60 66.93 40.18 46.03
C SER A 60 66.85 40.54 47.52
N GLN A 61 67.28 39.63 48.39
CA GLN A 61 67.32 39.82 49.84
C GLN A 61 68.78 39.95 50.32
N GLU A 62 69.00 40.74 51.37
CA GLU A 62 70.24 40.68 52.16
C GLU A 62 69.94 39.95 53.48
N VAL A 63 70.80 39.02 53.87
CA VAL A 63 70.67 38.18 55.08
C VAL A 63 72.00 38.12 55.83
N GLU A 64 71.98 37.93 57.15
CA GLU A 64 73.19 37.79 57.96
C GLU A 64 73.89 36.42 57.79
N ASP A 65 75.19 36.32 58.03
CA ASP A 65 76.01 35.11 57.84
C ASP A 65 75.49 33.93 58.68
N GLY A 66 75.07 32.86 58.00
CA GLY A 66 74.41 31.70 58.61
C GLY A 66 72.91 31.87 58.86
N SER A 67 72.31 33.01 58.48
CA SER A 67 70.86 33.21 58.50
C SER A 67 70.18 32.59 57.26
N LEU A 68 68.85 32.54 57.30
CA LEU A 68 68.03 31.91 56.26
C LEU A 68 67.51 32.94 55.24
N ALA A 69 67.39 32.52 53.99
CA ALA A 69 66.62 33.25 52.99
C ALA A 69 65.12 33.13 53.29
N THR A 70 64.35 34.21 53.11
CA THR A 70 62.89 34.12 53.18
C THR A 70 62.35 33.62 51.84
N LEU A 71 61.49 32.60 51.84
CA LEU A 71 60.78 32.16 50.64
C LEU A 71 59.97 33.35 50.05
N PRO A 72 60.25 33.81 48.82
CA PRO A 72 59.46 34.85 48.19
C PRO A 72 58.06 34.33 47.82
N THR A 73 57.12 35.24 47.60
CA THR A 73 55.88 34.92 46.89
C THR A 73 56.22 34.35 45.51
N GLU A 74 55.53 33.29 45.11
CA GLU A 74 55.74 32.63 43.82
C GLU A 74 55.67 33.63 42.66
N PRO A 75 56.66 33.62 41.74
CA PRO A 75 56.61 34.45 40.55
C PRO A 75 55.55 33.91 39.60
N THR A 76 55.16 34.74 38.64
CA THR A 76 54.23 34.38 37.56
C THR A 76 54.91 34.52 36.20
N LYS A 77 54.63 33.59 35.28
CA LYS A 77 55.13 33.61 33.90
C LYS A 77 54.02 33.18 32.96
N GLU A 78 53.77 33.97 31.93
CA GLU A 78 52.68 33.73 30.99
C GLU A 78 52.90 32.39 30.24
N GLY A 79 51.91 31.49 30.29
CA GLY A 79 51.97 30.15 29.72
C GLY A 79 52.69 29.08 30.56
N TYR A 80 53.13 29.37 31.79
CA TYR A 80 53.88 28.42 32.63
C TYR A 80 53.41 28.40 34.08
N THR A 81 53.41 27.20 34.67
CA THR A 81 53.19 26.97 36.10
C THR A 81 54.53 27.00 36.85
N PHE A 82 54.63 27.82 37.90
CA PHE A 82 55.79 27.79 38.78
C PHE A 82 55.85 26.44 39.51
N THR A 83 57.03 25.80 39.55
CA THR A 83 57.16 24.42 40.06
C THR A 83 58.04 24.33 41.30
N LEU A 84 59.24 24.91 41.26
CA LEU A 84 60.21 24.89 42.37
C LEU A 84 61.26 25.99 42.22
N TRP A 85 61.99 26.26 43.29
CA TRP A 85 63.19 27.12 43.28
C TRP A 85 64.42 26.23 43.29
N PHE A 86 65.47 26.49 42.50
CA PHE A 86 66.68 25.66 42.49
C PHE A 86 67.98 26.46 42.39
N THR A 87 69.11 25.85 42.74
CA THR A 87 70.43 26.52 42.64
C THR A 87 71.22 26.06 41.43
N THR A 88 71.68 24.81 41.41
CA THR A 88 72.51 24.24 40.33
C THR A 88 71.99 22.94 39.72
N ASP A 89 71.04 22.28 40.38
CA ASP A 89 70.36 21.06 39.92
C ASP A 89 68.87 21.39 39.85
N ASP A 90 68.28 21.35 38.66
CA ASP A 90 66.89 21.76 38.40
C ASP A 90 65.86 20.71 38.80
N THR A 91 66.30 19.55 39.30
CA THR A 91 65.44 18.49 39.85
C THR A 91 65.31 18.55 41.38
N VAL A 92 66.00 19.48 42.05
CA VAL A 92 66.06 19.59 43.52
C VAL A 92 65.60 20.98 43.96
N ASP A 93 64.46 21.03 44.65
CA ASP A 93 63.95 22.26 45.27
C ASP A 93 64.90 22.78 46.36
N PHE A 94 65.05 24.10 46.43
CA PHE A 94 65.97 24.77 47.33
C PHE A 94 65.37 24.85 48.73
N ASP A 95 65.90 24.07 49.65
CA ASP A 95 65.53 24.14 51.06
C ASP A 95 65.92 25.50 51.66
N PHE A 96 64.93 26.37 51.83
CA PHE A 96 65.07 27.70 52.45
C PHE A 96 65.49 27.65 53.93
N THR A 97 65.56 26.48 54.56
CA THR A 97 66.22 26.27 55.86
C THR A 97 67.74 26.08 55.77
N THR A 98 68.32 26.16 54.57
CA THR A 98 69.77 26.18 54.34
C THR A 98 70.40 27.50 54.79
N PRO A 99 71.38 27.49 55.72
CA PRO A 99 72.12 28.69 56.13
C PRO A 99 72.91 29.35 54.99
N ILE A 100 72.65 30.63 54.74
CA ILE A 100 73.34 31.42 53.71
C ILE A 100 74.68 31.92 54.25
N THR A 101 75.77 31.39 53.69
CA THR A 101 77.17 31.65 54.12
C THR A 101 78.05 32.22 52.99
N ALA A 102 77.41 32.62 51.89
CA ALA A 102 77.97 33.34 50.74
C ALA A 102 76.82 33.92 49.90
N ASP A 103 77.12 34.86 48.99
CA ASP A 103 76.16 35.32 47.98
C ASP A 103 75.69 34.14 47.11
N ILE A 104 74.39 34.04 46.83
CA ILE A 104 73.78 32.93 46.08
C ILE A 104 72.75 33.42 45.06
N THR A 105 72.58 32.66 43.98
CA THR A 105 71.48 32.84 43.02
C THR A 105 70.57 31.62 43.05
N ILE A 106 69.27 31.86 43.18
CA ILE A 106 68.21 30.86 43.20
C ILE A 106 67.33 31.11 41.97
N ASN A 107 67.08 30.07 41.18
CA ASN A 107 66.47 30.11 39.86
C ASN A 107 65.06 29.50 39.91
N ALA A 108 64.10 30.09 39.22
CA ALA A 108 62.75 29.54 39.11
C ALA A 108 62.68 28.41 38.06
N TYR A 109 62.11 27.26 38.42
CA TYR A 109 61.75 26.21 37.47
C TYR A 109 60.28 26.32 37.05
N TRP A 110 60.02 26.04 35.78
CA TRP A 110 58.76 26.30 35.10
C TRP A 110 58.33 25.07 34.31
N THR A 111 57.11 24.58 34.54
CA THR A 111 56.45 23.60 33.66
C THR A 111 55.48 24.33 32.73
N LEU A 112 55.33 23.85 31.50
CA LEU A 112 54.39 24.43 30.54
C LEU A 112 52.96 24.22 31.03
N PHE A 113 52.14 25.27 31.05
CA PHE A 113 50.72 25.12 31.37
C PHE A 113 50.00 24.47 30.18
N VAL A 114 49.38 23.32 30.42
CA VAL A 114 48.49 22.65 29.47
C VAL A 114 47.15 22.47 30.21
N PRO A 115 46.04 23.06 29.71
CA PRO A 115 44.73 22.81 30.30
C PRO A 115 44.33 21.35 30.05
N GLU A 116 43.62 20.75 31.01
CA GLU A 116 42.91 19.49 30.76
C GLU A 116 41.70 19.80 29.86
N ILE A 117 41.58 19.09 28.74
CA ILE A 117 40.43 19.19 27.83
C ILE A 117 39.25 18.53 28.54
N THR A 118 38.14 19.25 28.69
CA THR A 118 36.93 18.75 29.37
C THR A 118 36.05 17.96 28.40
N ASP A 119 35.11 17.19 28.95
CA ASP A 119 34.14 16.46 28.12
C ASP A 119 33.17 17.42 27.41
N GLU A 120 33.02 18.66 27.91
CA GLU A 120 32.29 19.72 27.22
C GLU A 120 33.06 20.23 25.99
N ASP A 121 34.37 20.45 26.10
CA ASP A 121 35.23 20.84 24.95
C ASP A 121 35.23 19.74 23.87
N LEU A 122 35.26 18.46 24.28
CA LEU A 122 35.22 17.32 23.35
C LEU A 122 33.86 17.17 22.65
N ILE A 123 32.75 17.50 23.34
CA ILE A 123 31.43 17.58 22.74
C ILE A 123 31.35 18.76 21.76
N ASP A 124 31.93 19.92 22.09
CA ASP A 124 31.92 21.09 21.19
C ASP A 124 32.68 20.83 19.86
N GLU A 125 33.71 19.99 19.86
CA GLU A 125 34.36 19.50 18.62
C GLU A 125 33.43 18.57 17.79
N ASP A 126 32.63 17.70 18.42
CA ASP A 126 31.62 16.89 17.72
C ASP A 126 30.44 17.75 17.23
N ILE A 127 30.02 18.79 17.98
CA ILE A 127 29.00 19.77 17.57
C ILE A 127 29.47 20.56 16.36
N GLN A 128 30.68 21.12 16.37
CA GLN A 128 31.20 21.90 15.24
C GLN A 128 31.34 21.04 13.98
N TYR A 129 31.71 19.75 14.11
CA TYR A 129 31.66 18.84 12.97
C TYR A 129 30.26 18.74 12.37
N VAL A 130 29.21 18.62 13.20
CA VAL A 130 27.82 18.54 12.73
C VAL A 130 27.39 19.87 12.07
N ILE A 131 27.71 21.03 12.67
CA ILE A 131 27.46 22.35 12.05
C ILE A 131 28.08 22.44 10.65
N ASP A 132 29.32 21.97 10.48
CA ASP A 132 30.06 22.05 9.21
C ASP A 132 29.58 21.04 8.14
N ASN A 133 28.76 20.04 8.50
CA ASN A 133 28.35 18.93 7.64
C ASN A 133 26.85 18.55 7.79
N LEU A 134 26.00 19.48 8.21
CA LEU A 134 24.62 19.19 8.65
C LEU A 134 23.72 18.65 7.52
N MET A 135 23.85 19.19 6.32
CA MET A 135 23.10 18.72 5.14
C MET A 135 23.93 17.67 4.38
N LYS A 136 23.35 16.49 4.16
CA LYS A 136 23.92 15.40 3.34
C LYS A 136 23.81 15.74 1.85
N GLU A 137 22.62 16.18 1.45
CA GLU A 137 22.21 16.59 0.11
C GLU A 137 20.94 17.47 0.22
N PRO A 138 20.34 17.99 -0.87
CA PRO A 138 19.05 18.68 -0.79
C PRO A 138 18.02 17.81 -0.05
N ASN A 139 17.20 18.46 0.77
CA ASN A 139 16.13 17.82 1.56
C ASN A 139 16.56 16.69 2.52
N LEU A 140 17.85 16.54 2.87
CA LEU A 140 18.29 15.55 3.87
C LEU A 140 19.40 16.04 4.82
N ILE A 141 19.11 15.92 6.12
CA ILE A 141 20.00 16.20 7.26
C ILE A 141 20.83 14.93 7.61
N ASP A 142 22.15 15.03 7.81
CA ASP A 142 23.00 13.92 8.34
C ASP A 142 22.74 13.74 9.86
N MET A 143 21.59 13.16 10.22
CA MET A 143 21.13 12.91 11.60
C MET A 143 21.95 11.82 12.33
N ILE A 144 23.26 12.06 12.45
CA ILE A 144 24.21 11.07 12.96
C ILE A 144 23.95 10.75 14.42
N THR A 145 23.89 9.46 14.76
CA THR A 145 23.73 9.00 16.15
C THR A 145 25.05 8.95 16.93
N ARG A 146 26.19 9.16 16.26
CA ARG A 146 27.53 9.22 16.87
C ARG A 146 28.41 10.26 16.20
N GLY A 147 28.92 11.21 16.99
CA GLY A 147 29.90 12.20 16.55
C GLY A 147 31.11 11.57 15.87
N LYS A 148 31.68 12.24 14.87
CA LYS A 148 32.77 11.69 14.05
C LYS A 148 34.17 12.01 14.62
N ILE A 149 34.29 12.95 15.56
CA ILE A 149 35.56 13.35 16.20
C ILE A 149 35.77 12.58 17.51
N ASN A 150 34.93 12.85 18.51
CA ASN A 150 35.08 12.35 19.89
C ASN A 150 34.08 11.23 20.25
N ARG A 151 33.24 10.83 19.29
CA ARG A 151 32.30 9.69 19.39
C ARG A 151 31.21 9.88 20.45
N SER A 152 30.84 11.13 20.72
CA SER A 152 29.67 11.48 21.55
C SER A 152 28.43 10.76 21.05
N THR A 153 27.57 10.29 21.96
CA THR A 153 26.23 9.80 21.63
C THR A 153 25.36 10.99 21.25
N ILE A 154 24.58 10.87 20.18
CA ILE A 154 23.71 11.95 19.70
C ILE A 154 22.30 11.38 19.55
N SER A 155 21.30 12.12 20.03
CA SER A 155 19.87 11.91 19.79
C SER A 155 19.24 13.19 19.30
N TRP A 156 18.29 13.09 18.36
CA TRP A 156 17.70 14.21 17.65
C TRP A 156 16.22 14.40 18.02
N SER A 157 15.73 15.62 17.92
CA SER A 157 14.30 15.97 18.01
C SER A 157 13.97 17.20 17.17
N THR A 158 12.72 17.30 16.72
CA THR A 158 12.16 18.48 16.04
C THR A 158 10.66 18.55 16.29
N ASP A 159 10.13 19.76 16.38
CA ASP A 159 8.68 20.03 16.46
C ASP A 159 8.09 20.35 15.06
N SER A 160 8.85 20.15 13.98
CA SER A 160 8.43 20.45 12.60
C SER A 160 7.67 19.29 11.95
N ILE A 161 6.52 19.60 11.33
CA ILE A 161 5.78 18.64 10.48
C ILE A 161 6.49 18.35 9.16
N TYR A 162 7.39 19.23 8.71
CA TYR A 162 8.13 19.10 7.45
C TYR A 162 9.46 18.36 7.59
N ILE A 163 9.88 17.96 8.80
CA ILE A 163 11.15 17.26 9.04
C ILE A 163 10.89 15.96 9.79
N SER A 164 11.31 14.85 9.19
CA SER A 164 11.26 13.51 9.80
C SER A 164 12.38 13.28 10.82
N THR A 165 12.21 12.29 11.69
CA THR A 165 13.29 11.83 12.61
C THR A 165 14.42 11.05 11.90
N THR A 166 14.26 10.71 10.62
CA THR A 166 15.33 10.16 9.77
C THR A 166 16.25 11.26 9.21
N GLY A 167 15.71 12.48 9.07
CA GLY A 167 16.38 13.66 8.53
C GLY A 167 15.86 14.13 7.17
N ILE A 168 14.95 13.39 6.52
CA ILE A 168 14.30 13.81 5.28
C ILE A 168 13.36 15.00 5.55
N ILE A 169 13.38 15.97 4.63
CA ILE A 169 12.59 17.20 4.64
C ILE A 169 11.57 17.15 3.49
N ILE A 170 10.30 17.47 3.77
CA ILE A 170 9.31 17.78 2.72
C ILE A 170 9.41 19.29 2.38
N PRO A 171 9.52 19.67 1.09
CA PRO A 171 9.45 21.08 0.65
C PRO A 171 8.14 21.77 1.06
N LEU A 172 8.19 23.08 1.30
CA LEU A 172 6.94 23.83 1.52
C LEU A 172 6.10 23.85 0.23
N PRO A 173 4.75 23.94 0.33
CA PRO A 173 3.86 24.08 -0.82
C PRO A 173 4.31 25.16 -1.80
N LYS A 174 3.99 24.98 -3.09
CA LYS A 174 4.52 25.85 -4.14
C LYS A 174 4.11 27.31 -3.93
N GLY A 175 5.08 28.22 -4.04
CA GLY A 175 4.87 29.66 -3.85
C GLY A 175 4.70 30.14 -2.40
N ASP A 176 4.76 29.24 -1.40
CA ASP A 176 4.82 29.64 0.01
C ASP A 176 6.18 30.30 0.35
N ALA A 177 6.28 30.97 1.50
CA ALA A 177 7.48 31.75 1.85
C ALA A 177 8.43 30.97 2.79
N ASP A 178 9.74 30.98 2.49
CA ASP A 178 10.77 30.27 3.26
C ASP A 178 10.60 30.44 4.78
N MET A 179 10.54 29.32 5.50
CA MET A 179 10.40 29.31 6.95
C MET A 179 11.63 28.68 7.62
N VAL A 180 11.77 28.89 8.93
CA VAL A 180 12.87 28.32 9.71
C VAL A 180 12.31 27.32 10.71
N ALA A 181 12.75 26.07 10.61
CA ALA A 181 12.46 25.01 11.57
C ALA A 181 13.65 24.84 12.54
N GLU A 182 13.35 24.53 13.80
CA GLU A 182 14.35 24.21 14.81
C GLU A 182 14.48 22.68 14.93
N VAL A 183 15.71 22.19 14.80
CA VAL A 183 16.09 20.78 15.02
C VAL A 183 17.11 20.76 16.15
N THR A 184 16.83 20.04 17.24
CA THR A 184 17.71 19.98 18.41
C THR A 184 18.39 18.62 18.49
N ALA A 185 19.68 18.62 18.81
CA ALA A 185 20.44 17.41 19.08
C ALA A 185 21.06 17.46 20.49
N THR A 186 20.85 16.39 21.26
CA THR A 186 21.46 16.19 22.58
C THR A 186 22.71 15.33 22.42
N PHE A 187 23.87 15.92 22.69
CA PHE A 187 25.18 15.26 22.67
C PHE A 187 25.53 14.78 24.08
N SER A 188 25.85 13.49 24.23
CA SER A 188 26.13 12.84 25.51
C SER A 188 27.47 12.09 25.47
N LEU A 189 28.40 12.49 26.35
CA LEU A 189 29.74 11.92 26.49
C LEU A 189 30.03 11.62 27.97
N ARG A 190 30.07 10.32 28.29
CA ARG A 190 30.25 9.77 29.65
C ARG A 190 29.13 10.18 30.60
N ASP A 191 29.38 11.17 31.46
CA ASP A 191 28.43 11.74 32.42
C ASP A 191 28.08 13.22 32.10
N THR A 192 28.50 13.73 30.94
CA THR A 192 28.29 15.11 30.48
C THR A 192 27.35 15.13 29.27
N GLU A 193 26.35 16.01 29.30
CA GLU A 193 25.37 16.17 28.21
C GLU A 193 25.22 17.66 27.85
N LYS A 194 25.07 17.94 26.56
CA LYS A 194 24.96 19.31 26.01
C LYS A 194 24.05 19.30 24.78
N GLU A 195 23.17 20.27 24.69
CA GLU A 195 22.21 20.41 23.59
C GLU A 195 22.68 21.49 22.60
N HIS A 196 22.41 21.26 21.32
CA HIS A 196 22.58 22.24 20.26
C HIS A 196 21.34 22.27 19.37
N THR A 197 20.82 23.47 19.08
CA THR A 197 19.68 23.67 18.20
C THR A 197 20.18 24.25 16.88
N PHE A 198 19.88 23.56 15.79
CA PHE A 198 20.16 23.94 14.43
C PHE A 198 18.91 24.60 13.82
N ASN A 199 19.14 25.67 13.06
CA ASN A 199 18.08 26.36 12.33
C ASN A 199 18.14 25.89 10.88
N ILE A 200 17.16 25.07 10.48
CA ILE A 200 17.00 24.58 9.12
C ILE A 200 16.13 25.59 8.35
N THR A 201 16.59 26.06 7.20
CA THR A 201 15.70 26.74 6.25
C THR A 201 14.87 25.69 5.55
N LEU A 202 13.56 25.83 5.60
CA LEU A 202 12.62 25.11 4.75
C LEU A 202 12.28 26.04 3.59
N GLU A 203 12.54 25.57 2.37
CA GLU A 203 12.34 26.30 1.12
C GLU A 203 11.09 25.72 0.42
N ALA A 204 10.39 26.53 -0.36
CA ALA A 204 9.27 26.04 -1.17
C ALA A 204 9.77 25.23 -2.38
N GLN A 205 8.92 24.36 -2.90
CA GLN A 205 9.22 23.57 -4.10
C GLN A 205 9.65 24.48 -5.28
N GLU A 206 10.85 24.25 -5.83
CA GLU A 206 11.31 24.88 -7.08
C GLU A 206 10.75 24.15 -8.31
N ASP A 207 10.60 24.86 -9.44
CA ASP A 207 10.17 24.27 -10.71
C ASP A 207 11.19 23.21 -11.20
N VAL A 208 10.72 21.99 -11.50
CA VAL A 208 11.53 20.85 -11.96
C VAL A 208 12.24 21.11 -13.30
N VAL A 209 13.53 20.79 -13.39
CA VAL A 209 14.36 21.03 -14.58
C VAL A 209 14.94 19.73 -15.15
N LEU A 210 14.18 19.12 -16.05
CA LEU A 210 14.59 17.93 -16.80
C LEU A 210 15.90 18.16 -17.59
N ALA A 211 16.86 17.26 -17.38
CA ALA A 211 18.24 17.43 -17.87
C ALA A 211 18.88 16.14 -18.40
N THR A 212 18.34 14.96 -18.07
CA THR A 212 18.82 13.66 -18.55
C THR A 212 17.68 12.79 -19.09
N THR A 213 18.03 11.74 -19.84
CA THR A 213 17.09 10.80 -20.46
C THR A 213 17.61 9.38 -20.28
N ARG A 214 16.74 8.43 -19.92
CA ARG A 214 16.99 6.98 -19.91
C ARG A 214 16.03 6.34 -20.89
N ILE A 215 16.55 5.44 -21.73
CA ILE A 215 15.73 4.59 -22.59
C ILE A 215 15.42 3.33 -21.77
N ILE A 216 14.15 3.07 -21.50
CA ILE A 216 13.65 1.95 -20.70
C ILE A 216 12.91 0.97 -21.62
N PRO A 217 13.18 -0.35 -21.57
CA PRO A 217 12.38 -1.33 -22.31
C PRO A 217 10.95 -1.39 -21.74
N PHE A 218 9.97 -1.56 -22.61
CA PHE A 218 8.61 -1.95 -22.26
C PHE A 218 8.34 -3.38 -22.74
N GLU A 219 7.69 -4.17 -21.89
CA GLU A 219 7.32 -5.57 -22.12
C GLU A 219 5.87 -5.78 -21.63
N ASN A 220 4.95 -6.25 -22.48
CA ASN A 220 3.55 -6.46 -22.10
C ASN A 220 3.36 -7.87 -21.50
N LEU A 221 2.91 -7.95 -20.25
CA LEU A 221 2.79 -9.18 -19.45
C LEU A 221 1.32 -9.58 -19.23
N THR A 222 0.44 -9.31 -20.20
CA THR A 222 -0.97 -9.68 -20.12
C THR A 222 -1.60 -9.82 -21.51
N THR A 223 -2.53 -10.75 -21.65
CA THR A 223 -3.29 -11.05 -22.87
C THR A 223 -4.55 -10.19 -23.04
N GLU A 224 -5.02 -9.52 -21.97
CA GLU A 224 -6.24 -8.70 -21.95
C GLU A 224 -6.21 -7.52 -22.95
N TYR A 225 -5.00 -7.06 -23.34
CA TYR A 225 -4.75 -5.96 -24.28
C TYR A 225 -3.51 -6.22 -25.16
N ASP A 226 -3.60 -5.98 -26.46
CA ASP A 226 -2.56 -6.26 -27.48
C ASP A 226 -1.52 -5.11 -27.59
N VAL A 227 -0.88 -4.75 -26.48
CA VAL A 227 0.10 -3.64 -26.42
C VAL A 227 1.50 -4.13 -26.81
N GLU A 228 2.10 -3.55 -27.86
CA GLU A 228 3.35 -4.05 -28.45
C GLU A 228 4.64 -3.66 -27.67
N ASP A 229 5.54 -4.63 -27.52
CA ASP A 229 6.89 -4.47 -26.92
C ASP A 229 7.70 -3.34 -27.55
N THR A 230 8.17 -2.38 -26.74
CA THR A 230 8.79 -1.16 -27.24
C THR A 230 9.90 -0.62 -26.31
N ASN A 231 10.37 0.60 -26.56
CA ASN A 231 11.36 1.30 -25.73
C ASN A 231 10.89 2.75 -25.51
N VAL A 232 10.83 3.17 -24.25
CA VAL A 232 10.25 4.45 -23.81
C VAL A 232 11.37 5.39 -23.32
N ASP A 233 11.36 6.63 -23.78
CA ASP A 233 12.32 7.67 -23.38
C ASP A 233 11.81 8.42 -22.14
N LEU A 234 12.21 7.97 -20.95
CA LEU A 234 11.92 8.67 -19.68
C LEU A 234 12.96 9.77 -19.42
N MET A 235 12.50 10.93 -18.97
CA MET A 235 13.33 12.08 -18.61
C MET A 235 13.43 12.28 -17.10
N PHE A 236 14.56 12.83 -16.66
CA PHE A 236 14.90 13.01 -15.25
C PHE A 236 15.65 14.33 -15.05
N GLU A 237 15.66 14.84 -13.82
CA GLU A 237 16.53 15.94 -13.43
C GLU A 237 18.03 15.58 -13.53
N ALA A 238 18.92 16.52 -13.24
CA ALA A 238 20.36 16.32 -13.41
C ALA A 238 20.97 15.28 -12.44
N ASN A 239 20.34 15.03 -11.29
CA ASN A 239 20.71 14.00 -10.31
C ASN A 239 19.47 13.41 -9.59
N GLY A 240 18.28 13.50 -10.20
CA GLY A 240 17.03 12.97 -9.65
C GLY A 240 16.70 11.61 -10.27
N GLU A 241 15.95 10.79 -9.53
CA GLU A 241 15.51 9.45 -9.94
C GLU A 241 13.99 9.39 -10.22
N VAL A 242 13.23 10.45 -9.95
CA VAL A 242 11.81 10.56 -10.35
C VAL A 242 11.68 10.66 -11.89
N PRO A 243 11.04 9.68 -12.56
CA PRO A 243 10.81 9.69 -14.00
C PRO A 243 9.69 10.65 -14.44
N TYR A 244 9.92 11.31 -15.56
CA TYR A 244 8.96 12.10 -16.31
C TYR A 244 8.79 11.55 -17.72
N ILE A 245 7.57 11.55 -18.24
CA ILE A 245 7.24 11.05 -19.59
C ILE A 245 6.59 12.16 -20.43
N LYS A 246 6.93 12.23 -21.71
CA LYS A 246 6.26 13.10 -22.68
C LYS A 246 4.88 12.52 -22.92
N LEU A 247 3.81 13.27 -22.67
CA LEU A 247 2.47 12.67 -22.58
C LEU A 247 2.00 12.03 -23.90
N THR A 248 2.39 12.59 -25.04
CA THR A 248 2.14 11.97 -26.36
C THR A 248 2.90 10.64 -26.54
N ASP A 249 4.11 10.51 -25.99
CA ASP A 249 4.86 9.24 -26.04
C ASP A 249 4.25 8.16 -25.11
N PHE A 250 3.40 8.56 -24.15
CA PHE A 250 2.63 7.62 -23.30
C PHE A 250 1.34 7.18 -23.98
N PHE A 251 0.64 8.06 -24.72
CA PHE A 251 -0.48 7.63 -25.56
C PHE A 251 -0.02 6.78 -26.76
N ASP A 252 1.13 7.10 -27.38
CA ASP A 252 1.76 6.25 -28.40
C ASP A 252 2.17 4.86 -27.84
N LEU A 253 2.47 4.75 -26.54
CA LEU A 253 2.74 3.47 -25.85
C LEU A 253 1.48 2.63 -25.64
N LEU A 254 0.29 3.25 -25.60
CA LEU A 254 -0.99 2.59 -25.33
C LEU A 254 -1.74 2.17 -26.61
N GLU A 255 -1.08 2.20 -27.78
CA GLU A 255 -1.59 1.55 -29.00
C GLU A 255 -1.76 0.04 -28.72
N GLY A 256 -3.01 -0.45 -28.75
CA GLY A 256 -3.38 -1.82 -28.34
C GLY A 256 -4.22 -1.91 -27.06
N PHE A 257 -4.15 -0.90 -26.18
CA PHE A 257 -5.09 -0.67 -25.07
C PHE A 257 -6.20 0.31 -25.49
N ILE A 258 -5.83 1.28 -26.34
CA ILE A 258 -6.72 2.21 -27.02
C ILE A 258 -7.47 1.49 -28.16
N ASP A 259 -8.79 1.69 -28.27
CA ASP A 259 -9.62 1.21 -29.39
C ASP A 259 -9.06 1.66 -30.75
N PRO A 260 -8.79 0.74 -31.70
CA PRO A 260 -8.21 1.07 -33.00
C PRO A 260 -9.11 1.86 -33.96
N GLU A 261 -10.41 2.06 -33.65
CA GLU A 261 -11.27 3.01 -34.37
C GLU A 261 -11.11 4.46 -33.85
N ILE A 262 -10.59 4.67 -32.63
CA ILE A 262 -10.36 5.98 -32.03
C ILE A 262 -9.13 6.67 -32.63
N VAL A 263 -9.28 7.95 -32.97
CA VAL A 263 -8.20 8.77 -33.52
C VAL A 263 -8.03 10.03 -32.68
N PHE A 264 -7.04 10.00 -31.78
CA PHE A 264 -6.60 11.17 -31.03
C PHE A 264 -6.03 12.26 -31.96
N THR A 265 -6.16 13.51 -31.51
CA THR A 265 -5.47 14.67 -32.11
C THR A 265 -4.93 15.59 -31.03
N ASP A 266 -3.75 16.15 -31.26
CA ASP A 266 -3.03 17.02 -30.34
C ASP A 266 -2.79 18.44 -30.90
N ASP A 267 -2.67 19.42 -30.00
CA ASP A 267 -1.99 20.69 -30.27
C ASP A 267 -1.27 21.15 -28.99
N THR A 268 0.04 21.37 -29.08
CA THR A 268 0.82 22.02 -28.00
C THR A 268 1.13 23.47 -28.38
N THR A 269 0.41 24.42 -27.78
CA THR A 269 0.55 25.86 -28.06
C THR A 269 0.83 26.63 -26.77
N ASP A 270 1.88 27.46 -26.79
CA ASP A 270 2.28 28.40 -25.72
C ASP A 270 2.41 27.80 -24.29
N GLY A 271 2.62 26.48 -24.16
CA GLY A 271 2.76 25.76 -22.88
C GLY A 271 1.53 24.97 -22.43
N ILE A 272 0.47 24.95 -23.26
CA ILE A 272 -0.72 24.14 -23.04
C ILE A 272 -0.76 23.06 -24.12
N LEU A 273 -0.84 21.79 -23.69
CA LEU A 273 -1.18 20.65 -24.53
C LEU A 273 -2.69 20.44 -24.44
N VAL A 274 -3.35 20.39 -25.60
CA VAL A 274 -4.72 19.89 -25.72
C VAL A 274 -4.66 18.55 -26.45
N TYR A 275 -5.28 17.52 -25.86
CA TYR A 275 -5.40 16.18 -26.43
C TYR A 275 -6.90 15.85 -26.52
N GLN A 276 -7.39 15.45 -27.69
CA GLN A 276 -8.84 15.25 -27.89
C GLN A 276 -9.14 14.06 -28.80
N TYR A 277 -10.26 13.40 -28.56
CA TYR A 277 -10.83 12.36 -29.41
C TYR A 277 -12.36 12.48 -29.49
N GLN A 278 -12.98 11.68 -30.36
CA GLN A 278 -14.43 11.57 -30.44
C GLN A 278 -14.86 10.17 -29.99
N TYR A 279 -15.82 10.09 -29.07
CA TYR A 279 -16.48 8.87 -28.64
C TYR A 279 -17.91 8.86 -29.18
N TYR A 280 -18.36 7.74 -29.77
CA TYR A 280 -19.74 7.57 -30.24
C TYR A 280 -20.46 6.62 -29.31
N ASP A 281 -21.57 7.09 -28.75
CA ASP A 281 -22.45 6.29 -27.92
C ASP A 281 -23.55 5.67 -28.81
N GLU A 282 -23.61 4.33 -28.85
CA GLU A 282 -24.57 3.60 -29.70
C GLU A 282 -26.02 3.73 -29.20
N ASP A 283 -26.23 3.89 -27.89
CA ASP A 283 -27.55 3.93 -27.26
C ASP A 283 -28.16 5.35 -27.32
N GLU A 284 -27.34 6.40 -27.21
CA GLU A 284 -27.79 7.79 -27.34
C GLU A 284 -27.89 8.31 -28.81
N ASP A 285 -27.35 7.61 -29.82
CA ASP A 285 -27.15 8.13 -31.21
C ASP A 285 -26.39 9.47 -31.19
N TYR A 286 -25.38 9.57 -30.31
CA TYR A 286 -24.65 10.82 -30.01
C TYR A 286 -23.13 10.66 -30.12
N THR A 287 -22.42 11.79 -30.28
CA THR A 287 -20.95 11.81 -30.35
C THR A 287 -20.41 12.88 -29.40
N TYR A 288 -19.63 12.42 -28.43
CA TYR A 288 -18.93 13.25 -27.46
C TYR A 288 -17.60 13.72 -28.03
N ASP A 289 -17.32 15.02 -27.93
CA ASP A 289 -15.98 15.59 -28.12
C ASP A 289 -15.29 15.57 -26.74
N LEU A 290 -14.38 14.60 -26.54
CA LEU A 290 -13.67 14.39 -25.26
C LEU A 290 -12.29 15.03 -25.33
N ILE A 291 -12.01 15.95 -24.39
CA ILE A 291 -10.88 16.89 -24.45
C ILE A 291 -10.16 16.95 -23.09
N LEU A 292 -8.89 16.56 -23.10
CA LEU A 292 -7.91 16.78 -22.05
C LEU A 292 -7.13 18.08 -22.30
N THR A 293 -6.94 18.87 -21.27
CA THR A 293 -6.07 20.06 -21.25
C THR A 293 -5.01 19.90 -20.17
N VAL A 294 -3.74 19.97 -20.55
CA VAL A 294 -2.59 19.91 -19.64
C VAL A 294 -1.80 21.22 -19.77
N ASN A 295 -1.72 21.98 -18.67
CA ASN A 295 -1.28 23.37 -18.68
C ASN A 295 -0.01 23.56 -17.84
N SER A 296 1.14 23.74 -18.49
CA SER A 296 2.45 23.92 -17.84
C SER A 296 2.68 25.32 -17.25
N ILE A 297 1.66 26.19 -17.22
CA ILE A 297 1.74 27.55 -16.69
C ILE A 297 0.87 27.70 -15.43
N GLU A 298 -0.27 27.01 -15.40
CA GLU A 298 -1.19 26.95 -14.26
C GLU A 298 -1.11 25.59 -13.52
N ASN A 299 -0.09 24.78 -13.85
CA ASN A 299 0.26 23.48 -13.26
C ASN A 299 -0.91 22.45 -13.13
N THR A 300 -1.84 22.49 -14.08
CA THR A 300 -3.12 21.79 -14.01
C THR A 300 -3.30 20.75 -15.11
N ILE A 301 -4.07 19.71 -14.77
CA ILE A 301 -4.58 18.67 -15.67
C ILE A 301 -6.10 18.68 -15.55
N SER A 302 -6.83 18.95 -16.64
CA SER A 302 -8.30 19.01 -16.60
C SER A 302 -8.95 18.38 -17.83
N VAL A 303 -10.19 17.91 -17.67
CA VAL A 303 -11.01 17.35 -18.76
C VAL A 303 -12.37 18.04 -18.78
N ASN A 304 -12.99 18.16 -19.96
CA ASN A 304 -14.36 18.67 -20.08
C ASN A 304 -15.44 17.62 -19.74
N ASP A 305 -15.04 16.36 -19.56
CA ASP A 305 -15.90 15.22 -19.29
C ASP A 305 -15.04 14.09 -18.69
N PRO A 306 -15.41 13.48 -17.55
CA PRO A 306 -14.70 12.35 -16.96
C PRO A 306 -14.55 11.15 -17.90
N ALA A 307 -15.44 11.00 -18.90
CA ALA A 307 -15.38 9.95 -19.91
C ALA A 307 -14.05 9.92 -20.68
N PHE A 308 -13.33 11.06 -20.74
CA PHE A 308 -12.00 11.11 -21.35
C PHE A 308 -11.06 10.01 -20.81
N PHE A 309 -11.11 9.68 -19.50
CA PHE A 309 -10.13 8.77 -18.89
C PHE A 309 -10.39 7.27 -19.15
N TRP A 310 -11.58 6.88 -19.62
CA TRP A 310 -11.95 5.47 -19.77
C TRP A 310 -12.62 5.12 -21.11
N ALA A 311 -13.29 6.07 -21.79
CA ALA A 311 -14.06 5.80 -23.01
C ALA A 311 -13.20 5.53 -24.27
N TYR A 312 -11.90 5.28 -24.11
CA TYR A 312 -11.02 4.80 -25.17
C TYR A 312 -10.45 3.40 -24.94
N GLY A 313 -10.65 2.79 -23.76
CA GLY A 313 -10.10 1.47 -23.44
C GLY A 313 -10.91 0.34 -24.07
N TYR A 314 -10.25 -0.60 -24.75
CA TYR A 314 -10.88 -1.74 -25.41
C TYR A 314 -10.24 -3.07 -25.01
N SER A 315 -10.94 -3.87 -24.20
CA SER A 315 -10.51 -5.22 -23.82
C SER A 315 -10.75 -6.22 -24.96
N ILE A 316 -9.80 -7.13 -25.19
CA ILE A 316 -9.92 -8.17 -26.21
C ILE A 316 -10.31 -9.56 -25.66
N GLU A 317 -10.27 -9.77 -24.34
CA GLU A 317 -10.56 -11.07 -23.73
C GLU A 317 -11.81 -11.07 -22.84
N THR A 318 -11.83 -10.25 -21.78
CA THR A 318 -12.76 -10.38 -20.64
C THR A 318 -14.21 -9.99 -20.95
N ASN A 319 -15.10 -10.98 -21.05
CA ASN A 319 -16.55 -10.79 -21.24
C ASN A 319 -17.35 -10.94 -19.92
N TYR A 320 -17.06 -10.08 -18.93
CA TYR A 320 -17.85 -10.01 -17.69
C TYR A 320 -19.21 -9.31 -17.86
N GLY A 321 -19.38 -8.50 -18.93
CA GLY A 321 -20.62 -7.80 -19.25
C GLY A 321 -21.72 -8.67 -19.88
N ARG A 322 -21.44 -9.93 -20.23
CA ARG A 322 -22.40 -10.82 -20.91
C ARG A 322 -23.76 -10.90 -20.20
N HIS A 323 -24.81 -10.88 -21.02
CA HIS A 323 -26.22 -10.88 -20.62
C HIS A 323 -26.73 -9.65 -19.86
N ILE A 324 -25.94 -8.56 -19.77
CA ILE A 324 -26.34 -7.31 -19.09
C ILE A 324 -26.64 -6.25 -20.15
N GLU A 325 -27.90 -5.82 -20.25
CA GLU A 325 -28.34 -4.75 -21.14
C GLU A 325 -28.74 -3.51 -20.29
N TYR A 326 -28.10 -2.37 -20.51
CA TYR A 326 -28.50 -1.09 -19.91
C TYR A 326 -29.66 -0.46 -20.69
N MET A 327 -30.56 0.22 -19.99
CA MET A 327 -31.72 0.91 -20.60
C MET A 327 -31.39 2.37 -20.93
N ASP A 328 -31.92 2.86 -22.05
CA ASP A 328 -31.72 4.24 -22.54
C ASP A 328 -32.18 5.36 -21.57
N ASP A 329 -31.69 6.59 -21.80
CA ASP A 329 -31.99 7.79 -21.00
C ASP A 329 -33.50 8.12 -20.92
N THR A 330 -34.31 7.57 -21.83
CA THR A 330 -35.75 7.77 -21.89
C THR A 330 -36.52 6.80 -20.99
N TYR A 331 -35.85 5.81 -20.37
CA TYR A 331 -36.48 4.82 -19.51
C TYR A 331 -37.17 5.46 -18.29
N PRO A 332 -38.41 5.05 -17.92
CA PRO A 332 -39.16 5.71 -16.85
C PRO A 332 -38.49 5.58 -15.47
N GLY A 333 -37.81 6.64 -15.05
CA GLY A 333 -37.09 6.69 -13.77
C GLY A 333 -35.57 6.77 -13.92
N TYR A 334 -35.02 6.73 -15.14
CA TYR A 334 -33.66 7.20 -15.38
C TYR A 334 -33.50 8.63 -14.84
N ASP A 335 -32.36 8.91 -14.22
CA ASP A 335 -32.01 10.24 -13.70
C ASP A 335 -30.49 10.40 -13.75
N TYR A 336 -30.03 11.56 -14.20
CA TYR A 336 -28.63 11.93 -14.24
C TYR A 336 -28.48 13.40 -13.84
N VAL A 337 -27.59 13.65 -12.90
CA VAL A 337 -27.20 14.98 -12.43
C VAL A 337 -25.74 15.18 -12.79
N GLU A 338 -25.53 15.98 -13.83
CA GLU A 338 -24.25 16.52 -14.28
C GLU A 338 -23.46 17.10 -13.09
N GLY A 339 -22.21 16.66 -12.94
CA GLY A 339 -21.30 17.12 -11.88
C GLY A 339 -20.50 18.36 -12.27
N ASP A 340 -19.51 18.71 -11.46
CA ASP A 340 -18.51 19.75 -11.75
C ASP A 340 -17.37 19.23 -12.65
N ASP A 341 -16.76 20.12 -13.45
CA ASP A 341 -15.60 19.83 -14.32
C ASP A 341 -14.40 19.30 -13.51
N ILE A 342 -13.77 18.19 -13.94
CA ILE A 342 -12.57 17.66 -13.28
C ILE A 342 -11.33 18.51 -13.62
N SER A 343 -10.62 18.95 -12.57
CA SER A 343 -9.34 19.67 -12.69
C SER A 343 -8.42 19.36 -11.50
N TYR A 344 -7.32 18.66 -11.77
CA TYR A 344 -6.27 18.38 -10.80
C TYR A 344 -5.21 19.50 -10.85
N ASP A 345 -4.91 20.11 -9.70
CA ASP A 345 -3.84 21.11 -9.53
C ASP A 345 -2.63 20.44 -8.85
N LEU A 346 -1.46 20.45 -9.51
CA LEU A 346 -0.27 19.80 -8.98
C LEU A 346 0.55 20.69 -8.02
N ASP A 347 0.26 22.00 -7.93
CA ASP A 347 0.85 22.89 -6.90
C ASP A 347 0.44 22.44 -5.48
N GLU A 348 -0.76 21.86 -5.32
CA GLU A 348 -1.25 21.31 -4.05
C GLU A 348 -0.43 20.11 -3.55
N TYR A 349 0.24 19.38 -4.45
CA TYR A 349 0.93 18.12 -4.16
C TYR A 349 2.45 18.18 -4.40
N ASN A 350 3.04 19.37 -4.55
CA ASN A 350 4.47 19.57 -4.85
C ASN A 350 4.94 18.70 -6.04
N MET A 351 4.19 18.74 -7.15
CA MET A 351 4.50 18.07 -8.42
C MET A 351 4.36 19.05 -9.60
N ASP A 352 5.02 18.79 -10.74
CA ASP A 352 5.08 19.74 -11.86
C ASP A 352 4.66 19.14 -13.21
N VAL A 353 3.86 19.90 -13.96
CA VAL A 353 3.69 19.78 -15.42
C VAL A 353 4.86 20.49 -16.11
N VAL A 354 5.82 19.75 -16.66
CA VAL A 354 7.08 20.33 -17.16
C VAL A 354 7.05 20.55 -18.68
N LEU A 355 7.25 21.80 -19.12
CA LEU A 355 7.46 22.13 -20.53
C LEU A 355 8.95 22.05 -20.89
N ASN A 356 9.36 21.00 -21.60
CA ASN A 356 10.74 20.81 -22.05
C ASN A 356 10.82 20.65 -23.58
N GLY A 357 11.77 21.34 -24.21
CA GLY A 357 11.95 21.34 -25.68
C GLY A 357 10.85 22.04 -26.49
N GLY A 358 9.68 22.26 -25.89
CA GLY A 358 8.43 22.64 -26.56
C GLY A 358 7.31 21.61 -26.37
N GLU A 359 7.63 20.45 -25.78
CA GLU A 359 6.73 19.33 -25.49
C GLU A 359 6.33 19.32 -24.00
N VAL A 360 5.17 18.77 -23.66
CA VAL A 360 4.68 18.66 -22.28
C VAL A 360 5.02 17.29 -21.68
N TYR A 361 5.61 17.32 -20.48
CA TYR A 361 5.97 16.16 -19.69
C TYR A 361 5.18 16.15 -18.37
N LEU A 362 4.77 14.95 -17.93
CA LEU A 362 4.18 14.71 -16.61
C LEU A 362 5.10 13.80 -15.77
N PRO A 363 5.00 13.84 -14.43
CA PRO A 363 5.55 12.78 -13.60
C PRO A 363 4.93 11.45 -14.04
N TYR A 364 5.76 10.45 -14.32
CA TYR A 364 5.32 9.19 -14.94
C TYR A 364 4.16 8.52 -14.19
N TYR A 365 4.20 8.52 -12.86
CA TYR A 365 3.19 7.87 -12.03
C TYR A 365 1.82 8.58 -12.08
N ILE A 366 1.79 9.90 -12.33
CA ILE A 366 0.55 10.63 -12.62
C ILE A 366 -0.01 10.19 -13.97
N ALA A 367 0.83 10.10 -15.01
CA ALA A 367 0.41 9.64 -16.32
C ALA A 367 -0.17 8.21 -16.29
N ASN A 368 0.50 7.29 -15.58
CA ASN A 368 -0.02 5.93 -15.38
C ASN A 368 -1.37 5.93 -14.64
N GLN A 369 -1.49 6.61 -13.49
CA GLN A 369 -2.71 6.56 -12.68
C GLN A 369 -3.93 7.15 -13.42
N LEU A 370 -3.73 8.22 -14.18
CA LEU A 370 -4.78 8.91 -14.92
C LEU A 370 -5.18 8.22 -16.23
N PHE A 371 -4.22 7.73 -17.02
CA PHE A 371 -4.46 7.28 -18.41
C PHE A 371 -4.28 5.77 -18.64
N ALA A 372 -4.09 4.99 -17.59
CA ALA A 372 -4.12 3.53 -17.65
C ALA A 372 -4.75 2.92 -16.39
N GLY A 373 -4.15 3.20 -15.22
CA GLY A 373 -4.38 2.47 -13.96
C GLY A 373 -5.83 2.42 -13.48
N SER A 374 -6.63 3.43 -13.83
CA SER A 374 -8.06 3.52 -13.50
C SER A 374 -8.91 2.44 -14.21
N SER A 375 -8.44 1.91 -15.34
CA SER A 375 -9.06 0.80 -16.09
C SER A 375 -8.39 -0.55 -15.82
N TYR A 376 -7.81 -0.73 -14.63
CA TYR A 376 -7.09 -1.93 -14.16
C TYR A 376 -5.79 -2.30 -14.91
N TYR A 377 -5.64 -1.92 -16.19
CA TYR A 377 -4.34 -1.97 -16.88
C TYR A 377 -3.35 -0.97 -16.26
N ASN A 378 -2.16 -1.42 -15.90
CA ASN A 378 -1.11 -0.56 -15.35
C ASN A 378 0.20 -0.80 -16.09
N VAL A 379 0.95 0.28 -16.31
CA VAL A 379 2.34 0.20 -16.74
C VAL A 379 3.21 0.28 -15.47
N TYR A 380 3.74 -0.85 -15.03
CA TYR A 380 4.55 -0.97 -13.82
C TYR A 380 6.02 -0.61 -14.10
N TYR A 381 6.54 0.45 -13.48
CA TYR A 381 7.96 0.83 -13.59
C TYR A 381 8.77 0.29 -12.41
N ASN A 382 9.79 -0.54 -12.70
CA ASN A 382 10.63 -1.17 -11.66
C ASN A 382 12.08 -0.67 -11.64
N TYR A 383 12.35 0.50 -12.21
CA TYR A 383 13.67 1.08 -12.53
C TYR A 383 14.41 0.46 -13.74
N ASP A 384 14.38 -0.87 -13.91
CA ASP A 384 15.07 -1.55 -15.01
C ASP A 384 14.19 -1.68 -16.28
N GLY A 385 12.88 -1.83 -16.11
CA GLY A 385 11.88 -1.94 -17.18
C GLY A 385 10.54 -1.29 -16.83
N LEU A 386 9.69 -1.22 -17.86
CA LEU A 386 8.26 -0.88 -17.80
C LEU A 386 7.47 -2.13 -18.20
N TYR A 387 6.40 -2.45 -17.49
CA TYR A 387 5.67 -3.70 -17.69
C TYR A 387 4.17 -3.48 -17.76
N GLY A 388 3.54 -3.87 -18.86
CA GLY A 388 2.08 -3.87 -18.99
C GLY A 388 1.49 -4.99 -18.15
N ILE A 389 0.66 -4.68 -17.15
CA ILE A 389 -0.01 -5.68 -16.30
C ILE A 389 -1.50 -5.37 -16.19
N TYR A 390 -2.35 -6.40 -16.24
CA TYR A 390 -3.75 -6.29 -15.89
C TYR A 390 -3.93 -6.61 -14.40
N ALA A 391 -4.59 -5.70 -13.68
CA ALA A 391 -4.69 -5.73 -12.22
C ALA A 391 -3.30 -5.87 -11.54
N ILE A 392 -3.19 -6.71 -10.51
CA ILE A 392 -1.93 -7.07 -9.86
C ILE A 392 -1.79 -8.59 -10.03
N PRO A 393 -0.70 -9.10 -10.67
CA PRO A 393 -0.53 -10.54 -10.90
C PRO A 393 -0.49 -11.38 -9.62
N ALA A 394 -0.67 -12.70 -9.75
CA ALA A 394 -0.63 -13.62 -8.62
C ALA A 394 0.77 -13.71 -7.98
N ASP A 395 0.85 -13.96 -6.67
CA ASP A 395 2.10 -13.89 -5.88
C ASP A 395 3.20 -14.86 -6.36
N ASP A 396 2.81 -15.95 -7.03
CA ASP A 396 3.64 -17.03 -7.55
C ASP A 396 3.80 -17.05 -9.08
N SER A 397 3.26 -16.05 -9.78
CA SER A 397 3.28 -15.96 -11.26
C SER A 397 4.62 -15.46 -11.82
N ASP A 398 4.94 -15.78 -13.07
CA ASP A 398 6.20 -15.35 -13.70
C ASP A 398 6.20 -13.86 -14.08
N GLU A 399 5.02 -13.25 -14.28
CA GLU A 399 4.85 -11.79 -14.40
C GLU A 399 5.20 -11.11 -13.07
N MET A 400 4.72 -11.65 -11.94
CA MET A 400 5.06 -11.16 -10.60
C MET A 400 6.56 -11.32 -10.30
N ALA A 401 7.13 -12.47 -10.67
CA ALA A 401 8.57 -12.73 -10.55
C ALA A 401 9.42 -11.77 -11.42
N THR A 402 8.87 -11.33 -12.55
CA THR A 402 9.47 -10.35 -13.47
C THR A 402 9.44 -8.95 -12.87
N ILE A 403 8.26 -8.40 -12.54
CA ILE A 403 8.14 -7.02 -12.02
C ILE A 403 8.92 -6.81 -10.70
N ARG A 404 9.00 -7.82 -9.82
CA ARG A 404 9.81 -7.76 -8.58
C ARG A 404 11.33 -7.82 -8.82
N THR A 405 11.81 -8.23 -10.00
CA THR A 405 13.25 -8.37 -10.28
C THR A 405 13.84 -7.04 -10.79
N SER A 406 14.61 -6.36 -9.94
CA SER A 406 15.18 -5.03 -10.26
C SER A 406 16.63 -4.88 -9.77
N SER A 407 17.44 -4.09 -10.48
CA SER A 407 18.76 -3.63 -10.03
C SER A 407 18.72 -2.84 -8.73
N GLN A 408 17.55 -2.30 -8.34
CA GLN A 408 17.33 -1.60 -7.07
C GLN A 408 16.95 -2.54 -5.91
N ASN A 409 16.82 -3.85 -6.14
CA ASN A 409 16.52 -4.80 -5.07
C ASN A 409 17.55 -4.67 -3.91
N SER A 410 17.04 -4.51 -2.69
CA SER A 410 17.81 -4.32 -1.45
C SER A 410 18.75 -3.10 -1.47
N GLN A 411 18.36 -2.00 -2.13
CA GLN A 411 19.00 -0.69 -2.02
C GLN A 411 18.12 0.28 -1.21
N ASP A 412 18.75 1.25 -0.56
CA ASP A 412 18.07 2.39 0.09
C ASP A 412 17.29 3.20 -0.97
N ILE A 413 16.06 3.62 -0.69
CA ILE A 413 15.24 4.40 -1.65
C ILE A 413 15.74 5.86 -1.75
N PRO A 414 15.83 6.47 -2.97
CA PRO A 414 16.29 7.86 -3.15
C PRO A 414 15.39 8.90 -2.45
N VAL A 415 15.97 9.99 -1.95
CA VAL A 415 15.27 11.01 -1.14
C VAL A 415 14.16 11.72 -1.92
N ASP A 416 14.41 12.07 -3.18
CA ASP A 416 13.42 12.65 -4.08
C ASP A 416 12.28 11.67 -4.38
N MET A 417 12.61 10.39 -4.59
CA MET A 417 11.62 9.32 -4.75
C MET A 417 10.77 9.11 -3.49
N VAL A 418 11.33 9.22 -2.29
CA VAL A 418 10.58 9.15 -1.02
C VAL A 418 9.59 10.32 -0.89
N ILE A 419 10.03 11.54 -1.19
CA ILE A 419 9.17 12.73 -1.15
C ILE A 419 8.05 12.62 -2.21
N HIS A 420 8.39 12.19 -3.43
CA HIS A 420 7.40 11.98 -4.49
C HIS A 420 6.43 10.83 -4.16
N ASN A 421 6.89 9.76 -3.50
CA ASN A 421 6.04 8.69 -3.00
C ASN A 421 5.06 9.19 -1.92
N PHE A 422 5.51 10.02 -0.99
CA PHE A 422 4.65 10.67 0.01
C PHE A 422 3.58 11.56 -0.64
N ASN A 423 3.97 12.38 -1.62
CA ASN A 423 3.06 13.24 -2.37
C ASN A 423 2.05 12.43 -3.22
N MET A 424 2.47 11.32 -3.83
CA MET A 424 1.58 10.42 -4.57
C MET A 424 0.59 9.67 -3.68
N ILE A 425 0.94 9.37 -2.41
CA ILE A 425 -0.03 8.85 -1.44
C ILE A 425 -1.09 9.92 -1.13
N ALA A 426 -0.67 11.19 -0.91
CA ALA A 426 -1.60 12.29 -0.67
C ALA A 426 -2.53 12.51 -1.87
N PHE A 427 -1.98 12.67 -3.09
CA PHE A 427 -2.74 12.85 -4.33
C PHE A 427 -3.77 11.75 -4.56
N ASN A 428 -3.36 10.47 -4.54
CA ASN A 428 -4.28 9.36 -4.78
C ASN A 428 -5.45 9.36 -3.79
N LEU A 429 -5.18 9.61 -2.51
CA LEU A 429 -6.21 9.59 -1.48
C LEU A 429 -7.06 10.87 -1.47
N ASP A 430 -6.52 12.02 -1.86
CA ASP A 430 -7.27 13.27 -1.89
C ASP A 430 -8.16 13.42 -3.12
N THR A 431 -7.82 12.74 -4.22
CA THR A 431 -8.56 12.74 -5.50
C THR A 431 -9.45 11.50 -5.67
N PHE A 432 -8.92 10.28 -5.49
CA PHE A 432 -9.60 9.03 -5.90
C PHE A 432 -10.23 8.22 -4.76
N TYR A 433 -10.19 8.71 -3.52
CA TYR A 433 -10.75 7.99 -2.37
C TYR A 433 -12.20 8.41 -2.09
N GLY A 434 -13.15 7.56 -2.50
CA GLY A 434 -14.59 7.83 -2.37
C GLY A 434 -15.02 8.17 -0.94
N LEU A 435 -14.42 7.50 0.06
CA LEU A 435 -14.84 7.65 1.46
C LEU A 435 -14.29 8.89 2.19
N LYS A 436 -13.43 9.71 1.57
CA LYS A 436 -12.80 10.88 2.24
C LYS A 436 -13.83 11.88 2.80
N ASP A 437 -14.87 12.19 2.03
CA ASP A 437 -15.91 13.14 2.44
C ASP A 437 -16.87 12.51 3.46
N ILE A 438 -17.12 11.21 3.33
CA ILE A 438 -17.88 10.41 4.32
C ILE A 438 -17.13 10.32 5.66
N LYS A 439 -15.83 10.60 5.69
CA LYS A 439 -14.95 10.60 6.86
C LYS A 439 -14.59 11.99 7.39
N ASP A 440 -15.20 13.06 6.87
CA ASP A 440 -14.90 14.47 7.22
C ASP A 440 -13.41 14.87 7.01
N VAL A 441 -12.71 14.29 6.03
CA VAL A 441 -11.29 14.58 5.74
C VAL A 441 -11.14 15.71 4.70
N GLU A 442 -10.50 16.83 5.08
CA GLU A 442 -10.22 17.95 4.15
C GLU A 442 -9.04 17.63 3.21
N THR A 443 -7.88 17.21 3.76
CA THR A 443 -6.74 16.68 3.01
C THR A 443 -5.98 15.61 3.79
N PHE A 444 -5.56 14.54 3.11
CA PHE A 444 -4.76 13.46 3.67
C PHE A 444 -3.33 13.88 4.02
N TYR A 445 -2.80 14.99 3.51
CA TYR A 445 -1.52 15.53 4.00
C TYR A 445 -1.50 15.67 5.53
N THR A 446 -2.63 16.01 6.16
CA THR A 446 -2.74 16.11 7.62
C THR A 446 -2.45 14.78 8.32
N GLU A 447 -3.06 13.69 7.86
CA GLU A 447 -2.89 12.34 8.42
C GLU A 447 -1.50 11.76 8.12
N LEU A 448 -0.93 12.10 6.97
CA LEU A 448 0.40 11.67 6.56
C LEU A 448 1.51 12.42 7.32
N TYR A 449 1.32 13.70 7.66
CA TYR A 449 2.28 14.45 8.49
C TYR A 449 2.41 13.90 9.91
N ASP A 450 1.34 13.38 10.51
CA ASP A 450 1.40 12.68 11.81
C ASP A 450 2.13 11.32 11.73
N ARG A 451 2.34 10.79 10.51
CA ARG A 451 3.03 9.52 10.20
C ARG A 451 4.38 9.69 9.50
N LYS A 452 4.80 10.93 9.23
CA LYS A 452 5.99 11.32 8.47
C LYS A 452 7.29 10.64 8.90
N ASP A 453 7.42 10.25 10.17
CA ASP A 453 8.68 9.77 10.73
C ASP A 453 9.08 8.37 10.24
N ASN A 454 8.10 7.60 9.75
CA ASN A 454 8.32 6.30 9.10
C ASN A 454 8.08 6.39 7.58
N LEU A 455 7.06 7.15 7.13
CA LEU A 455 6.76 7.36 5.70
C LEU A 455 7.88 8.11 4.95
N LEU A 456 8.73 8.87 5.66
CA LEU A 456 9.91 9.53 5.11
C LEU A 456 11.19 8.84 5.62
N SER A 457 11.39 7.58 5.27
CA SER A 457 12.64 6.85 5.51
C SER A 457 13.38 6.55 4.20
N GLN A 458 14.69 6.31 4.29
CA GLN A 458 15.44 5.68 3.19
C GLN A 458 15.42 4.14 3.28
N ASP A 459 14.96 3.57 4.40
CA ASP A 459 14.67 2.15 4.53
C ASP A 459 13.20 1.91 4.13
N ILE A 460 13.00 1.12 3.07
CA ILE A 460 11.67 0.85 2.52
C ILE A 460 10.77 0.09 3.51
N ALA A 461 11.34 -0.65 4.46
CA ALA A 461 10.57 -1.38 5.47
C ALA A 461 9.81 -0.43 6.42
N ASP A 462 10.40 0.71 6.78
CA ASP A 462 9.71 1.71 7.63
C ASP A 462 8.48 2.29 6.91
N ILE A 463 8.60 2.57 5.61
CA ILE A 463 7.52 3.11 4.78
C ILE A 463 6.40 2.08 4.64
N GLU A 464 6.71 0.83 4.35
CA GLU A 464 5.69 -0.21 4.14
C GLU A 464 5.00 -0.64 5.45
N GLU A 465 5.72 -0.77 6.58
CA GLU A 465 5.08 -1.05 7.88
C GLU A 465 4.12 0.08 8.29
N GLU A 466 4.45 1.35 8.01
CA GLU A 466 3.59 2.50 8.32
C GLU A 466 2.41 2.64 7.34
N LEU A 467 2.62 2.45 6.03
CA LEU A 467 1.54 2.44 5.03
C LEU A 467 0.54 1.32 5.33
N PHE A 468 1.02 0.15 5.76
CA PHE A 468 0.18 -0.96 6.20
C PHE A 468 -0.62 -0.62 7.46
N ASP A 469 0.00 0.00 8.49
CA ASP A 469 -0.73 0.49 9.67
C ASP A 469 -1.80 1.53 9.29
N PHE A 470 -1.45 2.45 8.40
CA PHE A 470 -2.35 3.49 7.91
C PHE A 470 -3.54 2.92 7.12
N ILE A 471 -3.31 1.98 6.19
CA ILE A 471 -4.39 1.27 5.50
C ILE A 471 -5.30 0.53 6.51
N TYR A 472 -4.71 -0.35 7.32
CA TYR A 472 -5.51 -1.26 8.14
C TYR A 472 -6.10 -0.62 9.41
N LYS A 473 -5.58 0.51 9.91
CA LYS A 473 -6.09 1.19 11.12
C LYS A 473 -6.40 2.68 10.98
N GLY A 474 -5.68 3.39 10.09
CA GLY A 474 -5.89 4.82 9.86
C GLY A 474 -7.14 5.06 9.02
N LEU A 475 -7.20 4.44 7.84
CA LEU A 475 -8.39 4.44 6.98
C LEU A 475 -9.52 3.58 7.58
N ASP A 476 -9.20 2.43 8.18
CA ASP A 476 -10.17 1.50 8.79
C ASP A 476 -11.35 1.17 7.83
N ASP A 477 -10.99 0.76 6.62
CA ASP A 477 -11.88 0.59 5.48
C ASP A 477 -11.73 -0.80 4.84
N PRO A 478 -12.70 -1.72 5.01
CA PRO A 478 -12.60 -3.08 4.47
C PRO A 478 -12.49 -3.18 2.94
N HIS A 479 -12.83 -2.14 2.17
CA HIS A 479 -12.58 -2.08 0.73
C HIS A 479 -11.13 -1.72 0.37
N THR A 480 -10.37 -1.15 1.30
CA THR A 480 -8.95 -0.85 1.12
C THR A 480 -8.07 -2.01 1.59
N SER A 481 -6.95 -2.28 0.91
CA SER A 481 -6.01 -3.36 1.26
C SER A 481 -4.66 -3.22 0.57
N TYR A 482 -3.58 -3.54 1.29
CA TYR A 482 -2.23 -3.65 0.75
C TYR A 482 -2.12 -4.87 -0.18
N ARG A 483 -1.35 -4.78 -1.28
CA ARG A 483 -1.32 -5.82 -2.34
C ARG A 483 0.06 -6.24 -2.82
N LEU A 484 1.02 -5.32 -2.97
CA LEU A 484 2.33 -5.61 -3.55
C LEU A 484 3.43 -4.83 -2.83
N SER A 485 4.54 -5.52 -2.54
CA SER A 485 5.73 -4.90 -1.93
C SER A 485 6.68 -4.30 -2.96
N SER A 486 7.29 -3.17 -2.56
CA SER A 486 8.25 -2.39 -3.34
C SER A 486 9.40 -3.22 -3.93
N PHE A 487 9.79 -2.93 -5.18
CA PHE A 487 10.98 -3.50 -5.81
C PHE A 487 12.31 -3.06 -5.14
N TYR A 488 12.31 -2.07 -4.24
CA TYR A 488 13.49 -1.74 -3.41
C TYR A 488 13.78 -2.81 -2.35
N ASN A 489 12.81 -3.67 -2.00
CA ASN A 489 13.05 -4.83 -1.14
C ASN A 489 13.93 -5.91 -1.81
N SER A 490 14.24 -6.97 -1.07
CA SER A 490 14.59 -8.25 -1.70
C SER A 490 13.41 -8.74 -2.54
N LYS A 491 13.63 -9.18 -3.78
CA LYS A 491 12.56 -9.74 -4.64
C LYS A 491 11.83 -10.99 -4.13
N PHE A 492 12.27 -11.51 -2.98
CA PHE A 492 11.63 -12.60 -2.23
C PHE A 492 10.87 -12.09 -0.98
N ALA A 493 10.60 -10.79 -0.87
CA ALA A 493 9.78 -10.22 0.18
C ALA A 493 8.29 -10.32 -0.18
N SER A 494 7.47 -10.64 0.82
CA SER A 494 6.00 -10.53 0.81
C SER A 494 5.50 -9.15 1.27
N GLY A 495 6.38 -8.32 1.83
CA GLY A 495 5.99 -7.08 2.52
C GLY A 495 5.49 -7.34 3.95
N PRO A 496 4.81 -6.37 4.58
CA PRO A 496 4.12 -6.53 5.86
C PRO A 496 2.86 -7.40 5.75
N GLU A 497 2.66 -8.31 6.72
CA GLU A 497 1.58 -9.30 6.71
C GLU A 497 0.58 -9.12 7.89
N LEU A 498 -0.68 -9.54 7.70
CA LEU A 498 -1.71 -9.60 8.73
C LEU A 498 -1.51 -10.80 9.68
N THR A 499 -0.54 -10.69 10.59
CA THR A 499 -0.20 -11.75 11.57
C THR A 499 -1.10 -11.80 12.81
N SER A 500 -1.87 -10.75 13.07
CA SER A 500 -2.78 -10.63 14.22
C SER A 500 -3.93 -9.67 13.93
N ILE A 501 -5.14 -10.06 14.31
CA ILE A 501 -6.32 -9.17 14.29
C ILE A 501 -6.10 -7.87 15.10
N ASP A 502 -5.18 -7.83 16.07
CA ASP A 502 -4.82 -6.57 16.74
C ASP A 502 -4.27 -5.50 15.76
N GLN A 503 -3.72 -5.88 14.60
CA GLN A 503 -3.26 -4.99 13.52
C GLN A 503 -4.40 -4.31 12.74
N LEU A 504 -5.65 -4.78 12.88
CA LEU A 504 -6.80 -4.21 12.16
C LEU A 504 -7.44 -3.03 12.91
N GLY A 505 -8.14 -2.17 12.18
CA GLY A 505 -8.98 -1.09 12.71
C GLY A 505 -10.28 -1.60 13.32
N SER A 506 -11.16 -0.69 13.73
CA SER A 506 -12.43 -1.03 14.39
C SER A 506 -13.48 -1.62 13.44
N ARG A 507 -13.60 -1.12 12.20
CA ARG A 507 -14.51 -1.63 11.17
C ARG A 507 -14.01 -2.95 10.61
N TYR A 508 -12.73 -3.04 10.26
CA TYR A 508 -12.12 -4.33 9.86
C TYR A 508 -12.28 -5.40 10.95
N LYS A 509 -12.02 -5.09 12.23
CA LYS A 509 -12.23 -6.04 13.34
C LYS A 509 -13.68 -6.55 13.40
N ALA A 510 -14.63 -5.67 13.13
CA ALA A 510 -16.06 -6.00 13.17
C ALA A 510 -16.52 -6.85 11.97
N MET A 511 -15.78 -6.90 10.86
CA MET A 511 -16.04 -7.87 9.78
C MET A 511 -15.70 -9.30 10.21
N TYR A 512 -14.69 -9.51 11.08
CA TYR A 512 -14.25 -10.83 11.51
C TYR A 512 -14.82 -11.28 12.87
N GLN A 513 -15.07 -10.35 13.80
CA GLN A 513 -15.48 -10.62 15.19
C GLN A 513 -16.68 -9.77 15.61
N THR A 514 -17.50 -10.31 16.51
CA THR A 514 -18.73 -9.67 17.01
C THR A 514 -19.83 -9.71 15.96
N ASP A 515 -20.33 -10.93 15.72
CA ASP A 515 -21.34 -11.28 14.72
C ASP A 515 -20.87 -11.15 13.25
N GLY A 516 -19.54 -11.11 13.04
CA GLY A 516 -18.86 -11.18 11.73
C GLY A 516 -18.40 -12.60 11.36
N PHE A 517 -17.54 -12.74 10.34
CA PHE A 517 -17.15 -14.01 9.69
C PHE A 517 -16.94 -15.19 10.66
N TRP A 518 -16.17 -15.02 11.75
CA TRP A 518 -15.88 -16.13 12.66
C TRP A 518 -17.11 -16.57 13.47
N ASP A 519 -17.96 -15.63 13.89
CA ASP A 519 -19.19 -15.93 14.64
C ASP A 519 -20.28 -16.51 13.72
N VAL A 520 -20.29 -16.14 12.42
CA VAL A 520 -21.15 -16.77 11.40
C VAL A 520 -20.68 -18.19 11.07
N ALA A 521 -19.37 -18.42 10.89
CA ALA A 521 -18.82 -19.75 10.69
C ALA A 521 -19.13 -20.68 11.89
N ASP A 522 -18.97 -20.20 13.14
CA ASP A 522 -19.40 -20.91 14.36
C ASP A 522 -20.92 -21.27 14.33
N ALA A 523 -21.77 -20.43 13.70
CA ALA A 523 -23.20 -20.70 13.55
C ALA A 523 -23.52 -21.73 12.45
N ILE A 524 -22.72 -21.79 11.38
CA ILE A 524 -22.79 -22.80 10.33
C ILE A 524 -22.34 -24.17 10.89
N ASP A 525 -21.16 -24.22 11.53
CA ASP A 525 -20.64 -25.39 12.27
C ASP A 525 -21.69 -25.98 13.23
N VAL A 526 -22.42 -25.12 13.95
CA VAL A 526 -23.46 -25.52 14.92
C VAL A 526 -24.68 -26.18 14.27
N LYS A 527 -25.01 -25.86 13.01
CA LYS A 527 -26.15 -26.45 12.29
C LYS A 527 -25.77 -27.69 11.49
N TRP A 528 -24.70 -27.61 10.70
CA TRP A 528 -24.37 -28.64 9.70
C TRP A 528 -23.32 -29.65 10.20
N GLY A 529 -22.27 -29.19 10.89
CA GLY A 529 -21.26 -30.04 11.51
C GLY A 529 -19.85 -29.47 11.37
N THR A 530 -19.54 -29.02 10.17
CA THR A 530 -18.49 -28.03 9.83
C THR A 530 -19.05 -27.03 8.81
N PHE A 531 -18.30 -25.97 8.50
CA PHE A 531 -18.62 -25.04 7.41
C PHE A 531 -18.81 -25.78 6.07
N GLU A 532 -17.93 -26.72 5.75
CA GLU A 532 -17.91 -27.51 4.51
C GLU A 532 -19.00 -28.61 4.45
N ASP A 533 -19.74 -28.86 5.55
CA ASP A 533 -20.96 -29.69 5.56
C ASP A 533 -22.23 -28.87 5.21
N ARG A 534 -22.13 -27.56 4.95
CA ARG A 534 -23.26 -26.71 4.49
C ARG A 534 -23.55 -26.95 3.01
N PRO A 535 -24.81 -27.27 2.63
CA PRO A 535 -25.18 -27.51 1.25
C PRO A 535 -25.53 -26.22 0.50
N ASP A 536 -25.39 -26.29 -0.82
CA ASP A 536 -25.81 -25.30 -1.83
C ASP A 536 -27.27 -24.85 -1.61
N PHE A 537 -28.13 -25.76 -1.17
CA PHE A 537 -29.51 -25.44 -0.78
C PHE A 537 -30.07 -26.39 0.29
N TRP A 538 -31.11 -25.94 0.99
CA TRP A 538 -31.94 -26.82 1.83
C TRP A 538 -33.41 -26.39 1.86
N PHE A 539 -34.31 -27.37 1.94
CA PHE A 539 -35.75 -27.12 2.02
C PHE A 539 -36.21 -26.83 3.46
N LEU A 540 -37.04 -25.81 3.64
CA LEU A 540 -37.73 -25.53 4.91
C LEU A 540 -39.04 -26.31 5.04
N ASP A 541 -39.74 -26.54 3.91
CA ASP A 541 -40.91 -27.42 3.84
C ASP A 541 -41.05 -28.13 2.47
N SER A 542 -42.20 -28.04 1.80
CA SER A 542 -42.45 -28.58 0.45
C SER A 542 -42.74 -27.50 -0.60
N GLU A 543 -42.69 -26.24 -0.18
CA GLU A 543 -43.02 -25.04 -0.97
C GLU A 543 -41.95 -23.95 -0.79
N SER A 544 -40.91 -24.18 0.02
CA SER A 544 -39.93 -23.18 0.47
C SER A 544 -38.51 -23.74 0.54
N VAL A 545 -37.55 -23.06 -0.09
CA VAL A 545 -36.13 -23.43 -0.15
C VAL A 545 -35.23 -22.27 0.28
N VAL A 546 -34.04 -22.57 0.81
CA VAL A 546 -32.95 -21.63 1.03
C VAL A 546 -31.79 -22.02 0.13
N ILE A 547 -31.15 -21.07 -0.54
CA ILE A 547 -29.98 -21.28 -1.43
C ILE A 547 -28.79 -20.50 -0.86
N SER A 548 -27.66 -21.17 -0.64
CA SER A 548 -26.39 -20.59 -0.19
C SER A 548 -25.72 -19.82 -1.34
N LEU A 549 -25.26 -18.59 -1.08
CA LEU A 549 -24.47 -17.79 -2.02
C LEU A 549 -23.47 -16.93 -1.24
N ASP A 550 -22.20 -17.31 -1.24
CA ASP A 550 -21.16 -16.75 -0.34
C ASP A 550 -20.21 -15.74 -0.99
N ASP A 551 -20.37 -15.45 -2.28
CA ASP A 551 -19.58 -14.48 -3.03
C ASP A 551 -20.39 -13.88 -4.20
N PHE A 552 -19.71 -13.10 -5.04
CA PHE A 552 -20.15 -12.83 -6.42
C PHE A 552 -19.00 -13.08 -7.41
N ASN A 553 -18.82 -14.33 -7.85
CA ASN A 553 -17.77 -14.74 -8.79
C ASN A 553 -18.23 -14.69 -10.27
N THR A 554 -17.27 -14.37 -11.13
CA THR A 554 -17.35 -14.53 -12.58
C THR A 554 -16.00 -14.98 -13.12
N VAL A 555 -16.05 -15.81 -14.16
CA VAL A 555 -14.93 -16.06 -15.08
C VAL A 555 -15.26 -15.49 -16.46
N ASP A 556 -14.25 -15.41 -17.31
CA ASP A 556 -14.45 -15.13 -18.73
C ASP A 556 -14.90 -16.40 -19.47
N MET A 557 -15.99 -16.28 -20.20
CA MET A 557 -16.73 -17.42 -20.72
C MET A 557 -17.73 -17.01 -21.80
N GLU A 558 -17.73 -17.74 -22.91
CA GLU A 558 -18.75 -17.65 -23.95
C GLU A 558 -19.85 -18.71 -23.79
N VAL A 559 -21.07 -18.37 -24.22
CA VAL A 559 -22.27 -19.21 -23.99
C VAL A 559 -22.99 -19.50 -25.31
N SER A 560 -23.32 -20.77 -25.54
CA SER A 560 -24.07 -21.19 -26.74
C SER A 560 -25.09 -22.28 -26.45
N TYR A 561 -26.13 -22.37 -27.29
CA TYR A 561 -27.20 -23.38 -27.20
C TYR A 561 -27.00 -24.57 -28.16
N THR A 562 -25.89 -24.58 -28.89
CA THR A 562 -25.42 -25.69 -29.73
C THR A 562 -23.90 -25.67 -29.75
N TYR A 563 -23.25 -26.83 -29.89
CA TYR A 563 -21.79 -26.88 -30.09
C TYR A 563 -21.36 -25.95 -31.22
N ASP A 564 -20.75 -24.82 -30.85
CA ASP A 564 -19.99 -24.00 -31.77
C ASP A 564 -18.56 -24.54 -31.83
N LYS A 565 -17.99 -24.49 -33.04
CA LYS A 565 -16.60 -24.85 -33.28
C LYS A 565 -15.72 -23.62 -33.44
N VAL A 566 -16.30 -22.44 -33.70
CA VAL A 566 -15.54 -21.19 -33.88
C VAL A 566 -14.93 -20.79 -32.53
N MET A 567 -15.71 -20.82 -31.44
CA MET A 567 -15.20 -20.66 -30.07
C MET A 567 -14.04 -21.61 -29.73
N VAL A 568 -14.05 -22.85 -30.26
CA VAL A 568 -12.95 -23.84 -30.09
C VAL A 568 -11.75 -23.55 -31.00
N GLU A 569 -11.98 -22.94 -32.16
CA GLU A 569 -10.94 -22.50 -33.10
C GLU A 569 -10.23 -21.25 -32.59
N ASP A 570 -10.96 -20.37 -31.92
CA ASP A 570 -10.44 -19.14 -31.32
C ASP A 570 -9.69 -19.45 -30.00
N ILE A 571 -10.31 -20.11 -29.00
CA ILE A 571 -9.70 -20.38 -27.68
C ILE A 571 -8.46 -21.29 -27.73
N LEU A 572 -8.32 -22.15 -28.75
CA LEU A 572 -7.17 -23.04 -28.93
C LEU A 572 -6.23 -22.61 -30.09
N GLU A 573 -6.42 -21.41 -30.65
CA GLU A 573 -5.73 -20.90 -31.85
C GLU A 573 -5.68 -21.87 -33.06
N VAL A 574 -6.64 -22.78 -33.19
CA VAL A 574 -6.62 -23.83 -34.23
C VAL A 574 -7.43 -23.46 -35.46
N THR A 575 -6.80 -23.56 -36.64
CA THR A 575 -7.46 -23.26 -37.93
C THR A 575 -8.60 -24.22 -38.35
N ASP A 576 -8.84 -25.31 -37.60
CA ASP A 576 -9.86 -26.34 -37.86
C ASP A 576 -10.06 -27.22 -36.60
N ALA A 577 -11.01 -26.90 -35.72
CA ALA A 577 -11.22 -27.60 -34.44
C ALA A 577 -11.61 -29.07 -34.62
N ASP A 578 -12.21 -29.44 -35.75
CA ASP A 578 -12.50 -30.83 -36.14
C ASP A 578 -11.24 -31.72 -36.23
N THR A 579 -10.03 -31.13 -36.15
CA THR A 579 -8.75 -31.85 -36.08
C THR A 579 -8.29 -32.20 -34.66
N VAL A 580 -8.78 -31.50 -33.63
CA VAL A 580 -8.44 -31.71 -32.20
C VAL A 580 -9.60 -32.38 -31.48
N LEU A 581 -10.81 -31.80 -31.57
CA LEU A 581 -12.03 -32.29 -30.90
C LEU A 581 -13.06 -32.83 -31.92
N PRO A 582 -13.71 -33.97 -31.65
CA PRO A 582 -14.94 -34.34 -32.33
C PRO A 582 -16.08 -33.36 -32.01
N GLN A 583 -16.88 -33.02 -33.01
CA GLN A 583 -18.16 -32.31 -32.86
C GLN A 583 -19.03 -32.94 -31.76
N VAL A 584 -19.47 -32.15 -30.78
CA VAL A 584 -20.43 -32.60 -29.76
C VAL A 584 -21.85 -32.60 -30.35
N THR A 585 -22.62 -33.65 -30.07
CA THR A 585 -23.93 -33.91 -30.70
C THR A 585 -25.08 -34.16 -29.72
N GLN A 586 -24.89 -33.83 -28.45
CA GLN A 586 -25.92 -33.79 -27.40
C GLN A 586 -25.69 -32.53 -26.55
N GLY A 587 -26.67 -32.20 -25.71
CA GLY A 587 -26.67 -31.02 -24.86
C GLY A 587 -27.61 -29.92 -25.34
N SER A 588 -27.95 -29.01 -24.42
CA SER A 588 -28.88 -27.88 -24.63
C SER A 588 -28.23 -26.51 -24.42
N LYS A 589 -27.21 -26.44 -23.55
CA LYS A 589 -26.41 -25.25 -23.23
C LYS A 589 -24.95 -25.68 -23.07
N PHE A 590 -24.06 -24.85 -23.58
CA PHE A 590 -22.62 -25.05 -23.70
C PHE A 590 -21.94 -23.80 -23.13
N TRP A 591 -21.03 -24.00 -22.21
CA TRP A 591 -20.28 -22.95 -21.52
C TRP A 591 -18.80 -23.12 -21.85
N TYR A 592 -18.25 -22.19 -22.62
CA TYR A 592 -16.87 -22.18 -23.12
C TYR A 592 -16.04 -21.24 -22.26
N TYR A 593 -15.40 -21.79 -21.23
CA TYR A 593 -14.51 -21.06 -20.34
C TYR A 593 -13.22 -20.74 -21.10
N LYS A 594 -12.81 -19.47 -21.13
CA LYS A 594 -11.48 -19.08 -21.62
C LYS A 594 -10.52 -19.17 -20.43
N SER A 595 -9.56 -20.08 -20.49
CA SER A 595 -8.66 -20.35 -19.33
C SER A 595 -7.19 -20.39 -19.72
N SER A 596 -6.86 -19.90 -20.93
CA SER A 596 -5.51 -19.83 -21.47
C SER A 596 -4.59 -18.94 -20.62
N THR A 597 -3.29 -19.15 -20.78
CA THR A 597 -2.21 -18.37 -20.17
C THR A 597 -1.25 -17.86 -21.24
N LEU A 598 -0.21 -17.10 -20.87
CA LEU A 598 0.85 -16.70 -21.81
C LEU A 598 1.64 -17.88 -22.41
N ASP A 599 1.63 -19.06 -21.78
CA ASP A 599 2.37 -20.25 -22.22
C ASP A 599 1.48 -21.37 -22.80
N GLU A 600 0.20 -21.45 -22.42
CA GLU A 600 -0.69 -22.58 -22.73
C GLU A 600 -2.08 -22.13 -23.20
N ASN A 601 -2.59 -22.71 -24.30
CA ASN A 601 -3.98 -22.52 -24.72
C ASN A 601 -4.90 -23.53 -24.03
N ILE A 602 -5.87 -23.05 -23.25
CA ILE A 602 -6.73 -23.89 -22.41
C ILE A 602 -8.21 -23.59 -22.66
N LEU A 603 -8.89 -24.60 -23.21
CA LEU A 603 -10.35 -24.63 -23.32
C LEU A 603 -10.93 -25.52 -22.23
N GLU A 604 -11.85 -24.97 -21.44
CA GLU A 604 -12.76 -25.75 -20.61
C GLU A 604 -14.21 -25.61 -21.11
N LEU A 605 -14.94 -26.71 -21.14
CA LEU A 605 -16.25 -26.81 -21.75
C LEU A 605 -17.22 -27.67 -20.91
N LEU A 606 -18.17 -27.01 -20.26
CA LEU A 606 -19.27 -27.62 -19.52
C LEU A 606 -20.52 -27.70 -20.42
N ILE A 607 -21.23 -28.84 -20.40
CA ILE A 607 -22.35 -29.11 -21.32
C ILE A 607 -23.53 -29.77 -20.59
N LYS A 608 -24.65 -29.04 -20.50
CA LYS A 608 -25.92 -29.43 -19.86
C LYS A 608 -26.84 -30.24 -20.79
N ASP A 609 -27.73 -31.07 -20.24
CA ASP A 609 -28.67 -31.99 -20.95
C ASP A 609 -27.97 -33.03 -21.86
N VAL A 610 -26.78 -33.48 -21.48
CA VAL A 610 -26.09 -34.61 -22.13
C VAL A 610 -26.45 -35.90 -21.41
N ASN A 611 -26.66 -37.02 -22.11
CA ASN A 611 -26.84 -38.29 -21.40
C ASN A 611 -25.50 -38.92 -21.01
N GLU A 612 -25.29 -39.29 -19.73
CA GLU A 612 -24.11 -40.04 -19.21
C GLU A 612 -23.51 -41.06 -20.21
N THR A 613 -24.35 -41.89 -20.85
CA THR A 613 -23.86 -42.94 -21.76
C THR A 613 -23.21 -42.41 -23.05
N TYR A 614 -23.51 -41.17 -23.45
CA TYR A 614 -22.88 -40.48 -24.57
C TYR A 614 -21.38 -40.26 -24.38
N VAL A 615 -20.90 -40.11 -23.15
CA VAL A 615 -19.47 -39.91 -22.86
C VAL A 615 -18.64 -41.11 -23.33
N THR A 616 -19.21 -42.32 -23.33
CA THR A 616 -18.57 -43.51 -23.93
C THR A 616 -18.47 -43.40 -25.46
N ASP A 617 -19.50 -42.88 -26.13
CA ASP A 617 -19.51 -42.68 -27.59
C ASP A 617 -18.58 -41.51 -27.98
N TYR A 618 -18.50 -40.44 -27.18
CA TYR A 618 -17.58 -39.31 -27.40
C TYR A 618 -16.11 -39.70 -27.21
N LYS A 619 -15.79 -40.43 -26.13
CA LYS A 619 -14.45 -41.03 -25.93
C LYS A 619 -14.08 -42.01 -27.05
N ALA A 620 -15.05 -42.72 -27.64
CA ALA A 620 -14.82 -43.53 -28.83
C ALA A 620 -14.63 -42.69 -30.12
N ALA A 621 -15.23 -41.51 -30.21
CA ALA A 621 -15.03 -40.57 -31.32
C ALA A 621 -13.63 -39.93 -31.30
N LEU A 622 -13.10 -39.56 -30.12
CA LEU A 622 -11.71 -39.09 -29.94
C LEU A 622 -10.68 -40.10 -30.48
N VAL A 623 -10.83 -41.38 -30.10
CA VAL A 623 -9.99 -42.48 -30.63
C VAL A 623 -10.22 -42.70 -32.14
N GLY A 624 -11.41 -42.37 -32.65
CA GLY A 624 -11.74 -42.40 -34.08
C GLY A 624 -11.10 -41.27 -34.89
N LEU A 625 -10.93 -40.09 -34.29
CA LEU A 625 -10.24 -38.93 -34.85
C LEU A 625 -8.71 -39.17 -34.93
N GLY A 626 -8.15 -39.77 -33.88
CA GLY A 626 -6.75 -40.20 -33.84
C GLY A 626 -6.10 -40.13 -32.45
N ALA A 627 -6.83 -39.65 -31.44
CA ALA A 627 -6.31 -39.49 -30.10
C ALA A 627 -5.96 -40.84 -29.44
N THR A 628 -4.89 -40.86 -28.67
CA THR A 628 -4.43 -42.03 -27.91
C THR A 628 -4.78 -41.85 -26.45
N LEU A 629 -5.53 -42.80 -25.87
CA LEU A 629 -5.75 -42.87 -24.42
C LEU A 629 -4.41 -43.13 -23.73
N ILE A 630 -4.05 -42.23 -22.82
CA ILE A 630 -2.96 -42.39 -21.85
C ILE A 630 -3.60 -42.78 -20.52
N THR A 631 -3.12 -43.90 -19.97
CA THR A 631 -3.53 -44.39 -18.65
C THR A 631 -2.32 -44.30 -17.73
N ASP A 632 -2.37 -43.47 -16.70
CA ASP A 632 -1.25 -43.34 -15.76
C ASP A 632 -1.32 -44.40 -14.65
N ASP A 633 -0.22 -45.14 -14.48
CA ASP A 633 -0.05 -46.19 -13.46
C ASP A 633 0.75 -45.68 -12.24
N GLU A 634 1.41 -44.50 -12.30
CA GLU A 634 2.37 -44.05 -11.26
C GLU A 634 2.33 -42.55 -10.83
N THR A 635 1.57 -41.62 -11.46
CA THR A 635 1.57 -40.18 -11.07
C THR A 635 0.23 -39.46 -10.78
N THR A 636 -0.81 -39.51 -11.63
CA THR A 636 -2.01 -38.62 -11.50
C THR A 636 -3.36 -39.27 -11.19
N GLU A 637 -3.47 -40.61 -11.17
CA GLU A 637 -4.74 -41.38 -11.09
C GLU A 637 -5.82 -41.08 -12.17
N ILE A 638 -5.58 -40.18 -13.14
CA ILE A 638 -6.57 -39.71 -14.14
C ILE A 638 -6.23 -40.17 -15.58
N ASP A 639 -7.21 -40.79 -16.25
CA ASP A 639 -7.15 -41.23 -17.66
C ASP A 639 -7.45 -40.06 -18.63
N TYR A 640 -6.50 -39.71 -19.50
CA TYR A 640 -6.64 -38.62 -20.49
C TYR A 640 -6.33 -39.06 -21.93
N TYR A 641 -6.73 -38.26 -22.92
CA TYR A 641 -6.44 -38.49 -24.35
C TYR A 641 -5.37 -37.53 -24.84
N SER A 642 -4.48 -37.99 -25.72
CA SER A 642 -3.46 -37.14 -26.37
C SER A 642 -3.54 -37.21 -27.89
N ILE A 643 -3.48 -36.06 -28.57
CA ILE A 643 -3.50 -35.95 -30.03
C ILE A 643 -2.52 -34.89 -30.53
N SER A 644 -1.68 -35.22 -31.52
CA SER A 644 -0.74 -34.26 -32.13
C SER A 644 -1.27 -33.70 -33.45
N VAL A 645 -1.49 -32.38 -33.51
CA VAL A 645 -1.95 -31.65 -34.70
C VAL A 645 -0.93 -30.56 -35.04
N SER A 646 -0.56 -30.44 -36.31
CA SER A 646 0.41 -29.46 -36.87
C SER A 646 1.84 -29.44 -36.29
N GLY A 647 2.08 -30.04 -35.13
CA GLY A 647 3.34 -30.02 -34.38
C GLY A 647 3.13 -29.91 -32.87
N ILE A 648 2.00 -29.30 -32.48
CA ILE A 648 1.46 -29.16 -31.13
C ILE A 648 0.87 -30.51 -30.68
N THR A 649 0.76 -30.77 -29.37
CA THR A 649 0.29 -32.07 -28.83
C THR A 649 -0.65 -31.89 -27.65
N TYR A 650 -1.92 -31.74 -27.99
CA TYR A 650 -3.01 -31.48 -27.07
C TYR A 650 -3.23 -32.63 -26.09
N MET A 651 -3.41 -32.29 -24.82
CA MET A 651 -4.04 -33.09 -23.79
C MET A 651 -5.56 -32.84 -23.82
N ILE A 652 -6.36 -33.89 -23.71
CA ILE A 652 -7.83 -33.81 -23.72
C ILE A 652 -8.37 -34.69 -22.59
N TYR A 653 -8.90 -34.06 -21.55
CA TYR A 653 -9.68 -34.74 -20.50
C TYR A 653 -11.17 -34.66 -20.81
N VAL A 654 -11.90 -35.73 -20.48
CA VAL A 654 -13.35 -35.82 -20.68
C VAL A 654 -13.93 -36.63 -19.52
N THR A 655 -15.00 -36.15 -18.89
CA THR A 655 -15.75 -36.93 -17.91
C THR A 655 -17.24 -36.57 -17.93
N TYR A 656 -18.01 -37.24 -17.09
CA TYR A 656 -19.39 -36.86 -16.78
C TYR A 656 -19.46 -36.62 -15.29
N ASP A 657 -19.94 -35.45 -14.89
CA ASP A 657 -20.27 -35.22 -13.49
C ASP A 657 -21.72 -35.64 -13.20
N THR A 658 -21.92 -36.36 -12.10
CA THR A 658 -23.22 -36.94 -11.72
C THR A 658 -23.96 -36.16 -10.64
N GLU A 659 -23.37 -35.06 -10.16
CA GLU A 659 -23.96 -34.15 -9.16
C GLU A 659 -24.68 -33.00 -9.90
N TYR A 660 -24.00 -32.37 -10.85
CA TYR A 660 -24.55 -31.32 -11.72
C TYR A 660 -25.11 -31.83 -13.07
N ASP A 661 -25.03 -33.15 -13.36
CA ASP A 661 -25.54 -33.83 -14.57
C ASP A 661 -24.97 -33.27 -15.91
N ILE A 662 -23.68 -32.89 -15.90
CA ILE A 662 -22.97 -32.26 -17.02
C ILE A 662 -21.91 -33.17 -17.65
N LEU A 663 -21.76 -33.06 -18.99
CA LEU A 663 -20.55 -33.51 -19.68
C LEU A 663 -19.49 -32.40 -19.56
N TYR A 664 -18.34 -32.75 -19.01
CA TYR A 664 -17.18 -31.88 -18.88
C TYR A 664 -16.07 -32.30 -19.86
N ILE A 665 -15.51 -31.34 -20.59
CA ILE A 665 -14.37 -31.50 -21.50
C ILE A 665 -13.34 -30.41 -21.18
N ASN A 666 -12.07 -30.77 -21.07
CA ASN A 666 -10.95 -29.84 -20.97
C ASN A 666 -9.90 -30.18 -22.03
N VAL A 667 -9.29 -29.16 -22.61
CA VAL A 667 -8.20 -29.27 -23.58
C VAL A 667 -7.10 -28.29 -23.22
N VAL A 668 -5.86 -28.78 -23.14
CA VAL A 668 -4.61 -28.00 -23.05
C VAL A 668 -3.79 -28.32 -24.29
N ASP A 669 -3.08 -27.36 -24.89
CA ASP A 669 -2.33 -27.58 -26.13
C ASP A 669 -0.95 -28.25 -25.97
N GLU A 670 -0.47 -28.41 -24.73
CA GLU A 670 0.64 -29.30 -24.37
C GLU A 670 0.27 -30.45 -23.40
N ILE A 671 1.29 -31.10 -22.80
CA ILE A 671 1.12 -32.28 -21.91
C ILE A 671 1.48 -31.89 -20.48
N ASN A 672 0.75 -30.91 -19.96
CA ASN A 672 0.84 -30.46 -18.58
C ASN A 672 -0.02 -31.34 -17.67
N THR A 673 0.60 -32.35 -17.05
CA THR A 673 -0.08 -33.26 -16.13
C THR A 673 -0.26 -32.69 -14.72
N GLU A 674 0.20 -31.46 -14.44
CA GLU A 674 0.01 -30.82 -13.13
C GLU A 674 -1.42 -30.25 -13.04
N ILE A 675 -1.88 -29.54 -14.09
CA ILE A 675 -3.29 -29.10 -14.30
C ILE A 675 -4.30 -30.22 -13.97
N LEU A 676 -4.06 -31.45 -14.42
CA LEU A 676 -4.99 -32.57 -14.21
C LEU A 676 -5.26 -32.89 -12.73
N ASN A 677 -4.35 -32.59 -11.80
CA ASN A 677 -4.52 -32.93 -10.38
C ASN A 677 -5.33 -31.86 -9.62
N ASP A 678 -5.34 -30.63 -10.11
CA ASP A 678 -6.02 -29.49 -9.51
C ASP A 678 -7.41 -29.24 -10.14
N MET A 679 -7.85 -30.13 -11.05
CA MET A 679 -9.18 -30.06 -11.68
C MET A 679 -10.31 -30.38 -10.68
N ASP A 680 -11.15 -29.40 -10.42
CA ASP A 680 -12.40 -29.59 -9.69
C ASP A 680 -13.59 -28.98 -10.46
N ILE A 681 -14.49 -29.85 -10.92
CA ILE A 681 -15.68 -29.46 -11.69
C ILE A 681 -16.66 -28.65 -10.82
N ALA A 682 -16.67 -28.88 -9.51
CA ALA A 682 -17.46 -28.06 -8.61
C ALA A 682 -16.87 -26.64 -8.54
N ALA A 683 -15.55 -26.50 -8.45
CA ALA A 683 -14.89 -25.19 -8.51
C ALA A 683 -15.18 -24.45 -9.83
N SER A 684 -15.16 -25.14 -10.98
CA SER A 684 -15.62 -24.60 -12.27
C SER A 684 -17.04 -24.04 -12.20
N VAL A 685 -17.97 -24.78 -11.58
CA VAL A 685 -19.37 -24.35 -11.40
C VAL A 685 -19.48 -23.14 -10.46
N TYR A 686 -18.79 -23.14 -9.31
CA TYR A 686 -18.79 -22.03 -8.35
C TYR A 686 -18.07 -20.76 -8.87
N SER A 687 -17.18 -20.89 -9.86
CA SER A 687 -16.45 -19.75 -10.42
C SER A 687 -17.31 -18.77 -11.23
N ASP A 688 -18.56 -19.14 -11.57
CA ASP A 688 -19.57 -18.21 -12.09
C ASP A 688 -20.93 -18.45 -11.45
N ASN A 689 -21.46 -17.46 -10.72
CA ASN A 689 -22.75 -17.66 -10.04
C ASN A 689 -23.93 -17.87 -11.01
N GLY A 690 -23.79 -17.46 -12.28
CA GLY A 690 -24.78 -17.73 -13.32
C GLY A 690 -24.84 -19.21 -13.75
N VAL A 691 -23.70 -19.91 -13.73
CA VAL A 691 -23.62 -21.36 -13.96
C VAL A 691 -24.10 -22.11 -12.71
N TYR A 692 -23.57 -21.74 -11.54
CA TYR A 692 -23.95 -22.32 -10.24
C TYR A 692 -25.46 -22.26 -9.99
N LEU A 693 -26.09 -21.09 -10.05
CA LEU A 693 -27.51 -20.97 -9.75
C LEU A 693 -28.40 -21.69 -10.76
N GLU A 694 -28.03 -21.77 -12.04
CA GLU A 694 -28.78 -22.55 -13.03
C GLU A 694 -28.78 -24.04 -12.68
N LEU A 695 -27.62 -24.61 -12.36
CA LEU A 695 -27.48 -26.04 -12.03
C LEU A 695 -28.11 -26.39 -10.68
N VAL A 696 -27.99 -25.51 -9.67
CA VAL A 696 -28.69 -25.65 -8.38
C VAL A 696 -30.21 -25.57 -8.57
N PHE A 697 -30.72 -24.68 -9.42
CA PHE A 697 -32.15 -24.64 -9.70
C PHE A 697 -32.66 -25.87 -10.46
N ASP A 698 -31.87 -26.50 -11.34
CA ASP A 698 -32.23 -27.78 -11.95
C ASP A 698 -32.44 -28.86 -10.86
N GLN A 699 -31.48 -29.00 -9.93
CA GLN A 699 -31.56 -29.93 -8.81
C GLN A 699 -32.79 -29.65 -7.92
N ILE A 700 -33.00 -28.39 -7.51
CA ILE A 700 -34.17 -27.95 -6.72
C ILE A 700 -35.48 -28.30 -7.40
N MET A 701 -35.61 -28.05 -8.71
CA MET A 701 -36.85 -28.28 -9.47
C MET A 701 -37.08 -29.77 -9.78
N ILE A 702 -36.03 -30.60 -9.78
CA ILE A 702 -36.13 -32.06 -9.85
C ILE A 702 -36.64 -32.64 -8.51
N GLU A 703 -36.13 -32.14 -7.37
CA GLU A 703 -36.54 -32.61 -6.04
C GLU A 703 -37.93 -32.08 -5.61
N GLN A 704 -38.17 -30.78 -5.75
CA GLN A 704 -39.39 -30.08 -5.33
C GLN A 704 -39.94 -29.16 -6.43
N PRO A 705 -40.64 -29.69 -7.46
CA PRO A 705 -41.31 -28.91 -8.50
C PRO A 705 -42.59 -28.17 -8.01
N LEU A 706 -42.63 -27.77 -6.73
CA LEU A 706 -43.71 -27.04 -6.05
C LEU A 706 -43.19 -25.90 -5.15
N VAL A 707 -41.90 -25.56 -5.22
CA VAL A 707 -41.37 -24.36 -4.57
C VAL A 707 -42.15 -23.12 -5.03
N GLU A 708 -42.60 -22.31 -4.06
CA GLU A 708 -43.16 -20.97 -4.27
C GLU A 708 -42.28 -19.86 -3.65
N ASN A 709 -41.42 -20.20 -2.68
CA ASN A 709 -40.64 -19.24 -1.90
C ASN A 709 -39.15 -19.60 -1.89
N VAL A 710 -38.27 -18.64 -2.15
CA VAL A 710 -36.80 -18.78 -2.14
C VAL A 710 -36.20 -17.76 -1.17
N LEU A 711 -35.36 -18.23 -0.26
CA LEU A 711 -34.50 -17.38 0.56
C LEU A 711 -33.07 -17.48 0.03
N LEU A 712 -32.47 -16.36 -0.39
CA LEU A 712 -31.07 -16.32 -0.80
C LEU A 712 -30.22 -16.02 0.44
N ASP A 713 -29.34 -16.95 0.80
CA ASP A 713 -28.52 -16.94 2.00
C ASP A 713 -27.18 -16.27 1.73
N LEU A 714 -27.15 -14.95 1.97
CA LEU A 714 -26.00 -14.06 1.88
C LEU A 714 -25.28 -13.91 3.24
N THR A 715 -25.54 -14.80 4.21
CA THR A 715 -25.07 -14.62 5.59
C THR A 715 -23.56 -14.66 5.74
N TYR A 716 -22.84 -15.25 4.77
CA TYR A 716 -21.38 -15.29 4.70
C TYR A 716 -20.80 -14.49 3.51
N ASN A 717 -21.65 -13.75 2.77
CA ASN A 717 -21.28 -13.16 1.48
C ASN A 717 -20.56 -11.81 1.59
N GLY A 718 -19.25 -11.80 1.36
CA GLY A 718 -18.42 -10.59 1.40
C GLY A 718 -18.56 -9.64 0.19
N GLY A 719 -19.35 -10.01 -0.82
CA GLY A 719 -19.43 -9.32 -2.10
C GLY A 719 -18.58 -9.98 -3.19
N GLY A 720 -18.25 -9.21 -4.24
CA GLY A 720 -17.52 -9.69 -5.41
C GLY A 720 -17.77 -8.81 -6.64
N ASN A 721 -17.84 -9.42 -7.81
CA ASN A 721 -18.05 -8.78 -9.11
C ASN A 721 -19.51 -8.32 -9.31
N ILE A 722 -19.69 -7.06 -9.71
CA ILE A 722 -21.02 -6.45 -9.92
C ILE A 722 -21.75 -7.06 -11.13
N GLY A 723 -21.04 -7.51 -12.17
CA GLY A 723 -21.64 -8.23 -13.30
C GLY A 723 -22.19 -9.60 -12.90
N ALA A 724 -21.51 -10.31 -12.00
CA ALA A 724 -22.05 -11.55 -11.41
C ALA A 724 -23.32 -11.27 -10.59
N LEU A 725 -23.31 -10.24 -9.74
CA LEU A 725 -24.49 -9.73 -9.02
C LEU A 725 -25.67 -9.45 -9.95
N TYR A 726 -25.43 -8.73 -11.05
CA TYR A 726 -26.49 -8.39 -12.00
C TYR A 726 -27.05 -9.64 -12.69
N ARG A 727 -26.23 -10.64 -13.01
CA ARG A 727 -26.70 -11.94 -13.51
C ARG A 727 -27.49 -12.73 -12.45
N VAL A 728 -27.14 -12.65 -11.16
CA VAL A 728 -27.95 -13.23 -10.07
C VAL A 728 -29.35 -12.60 -10.02
N LEU A 729 -29.47 -11.28 -10.23
CA LEU A 729 -30.77 -10.60 -10.32
C LEU A 729 -31.63 -11.07 -11.51
N GLY A 730 -31.04 -11.60 -12.58
CA GLY A 730 -31.76 -12.22 -13.70
C GLY A 730 -32.53 -13.50 -13.34
N PHE A 731 -32.17 -14.18 -12.24
CA PHE A 731 -32.98 -15.26 -11.67
C PHE A 731 -34.19 -14.71 -10.88
N ILE A 732 -34.14 -13.45 -10.45
CA ILE A 732 -35.03 -12.84 -9.45
C ILE A 732 -36.11 -11.98 -10.10
N THR A 733 -35.80 -11.23 -11.16
CA THR A 733 -36.73 -10.31 -11.85
C THR A 733 -36.65 -10.39 -13.38
N ASP A 734 -37.82 -10.33 -14.05
CA ASP A 734 -37.96 -10.14 -15.50
C ASP A 734 -38.01 -8.64 -15.89
N GLU A 735 -38.21 -7.73 -14.93
CA GLU A 735 -38.38 -6.29 -15.15
C GLU A 735 -37.05 -5.55 -14.87
N PRO A 736 -36.69 -4.50 -15.65
CA PRO A 736 -35.44 -3.76 -15.44
C PRO A 736 -35.40 -3.02 -14.09
N TYR A 737 -34.26 -3.08 -13.39
CA TYR A 737 -34.04 -2.56 -12.05
C TYR A 737 -33.07 -1.38 -12.01
N GLY A 738 -33.27 -0.44 -11.09
CA GLY A 738 -32.48 0.79 -10.98
C GLY A 738 -31.22 0.60 -10.14
N VAL A 739 -30.06 0.88 -10.75
CA VAL A 739 -28.75 0.89 -10.08
C VAL A 739 -28.28 2.33 -9.91
N SER A 740 -27.99 2.74 -8.68
CA SER A 740 -27.78 4.15 -8.34
C SER A 740 -26.37 4.42 -7.81
N LYS A 741 -25.73 5.48 -8.31
CA LYS A 741 -24.34 5.83 -7.98
C LYS A 741 -24.18 7.33 -7.71
N ILE A 742 -23.24 7.64 -6.81
CA ILE A 742 -22.70 8.96 -6.54
C ILE A 742 -21.25 8.93 -7.04
N ASP A 743 -20.84 9.91 -7.82
CA ASP A 743 -19.44 10.11 -8.17
C ASP A 743 -18.80 11.14 -7.24
N ARG A 744 -17.64 10.81 -6.67
CA ARG A 744 -16.95 11.61 -5.64
C ARG A 744 -16.01 12.68 -6.21
N ASP A 745 -15.55 12.55 -7.45
CA ASP A 745 -14.67 13.55 -8.07
C ASP A 745 -15.50 14.75 -8.53
N THR A 746 -16.58 14.45 -9.24
CA THR A 746 -17.47 15.41 -9.91
C THR A 746 -18.64 15.86 -9.03
N TYR A 747 -18.91 15.16 -7.92
CA TYR A 747 -20.16 15.27 -7.14
C TYR A 747 -21.43 14.98 -7.97
N GLY A 748 -21.31 14.24 -9.08
CA GLY A 748 -22.43 13.82 -9.92
C GLY A 748 -23.27 12.70 -9.28
N TYR A 749 -24.51 12.56 -9.76
CA TYR A 749 -25.45 11.53 -9.29
C TYR A 749 -26.15 10.88 -10.48
N SER A 750 -26.43 9.58 -10.40
CA SER A 750 -27.27 8.93 -11.42
C SER A 750 -27.97 7.66 -10.94
N THR A 751 -29.10 7.34 -11.58
CA THR A 751 -29.69 6.01 -11.61
C THR A 751 -29.85 5.56 -13.06
N SER A 752 -29.03 4.58 -13.45
CA SER A 752 -29.22 3.81 -14.68
C SER A 752 -30.18 2.65 -14.40
N TYR A 753 -30.81 2.10 -15.44
CA TYR A 753 -31.61 0.88 -15.33
C TYR A 753 -30.93 -0.27 -16.06
N VAL A 754 -30.92 -1.44 -15.44
CA VAL A 754 -30.28 -2.67 -15.95
C VAL A 754 -31.34 -3.74 -16.18
N SER A 755 -31.19 -4.49 -17.26
CA SER A 755 -31.98 -5.68 -17.57
C SER A 755 -31.06 -6.85 -17.93
N ILE A 756 -31.57 -8.08 -17.82
CA ILE A 756 -30.80 -9.30 -18.07
C ILE A 756 -31.43 -10.09 -19.21
N ASP A 757 -30.60 -10.54 -20.16
CA ASP A 757 -31.07 -11.25 -21.35
C ASP A 757 -31.45 -12.73 -21.06
N SER A 758 -32.11 -13.38 -22.04
CA SER A 758 -32.61 -14.77 -21.92
C SER A 758 -31.55 -15.88 -21.85
N GLY A 759 -30.27 -15.52 -21.79
CA GLY A 759 -29.11 -16.34 -21.43
C GLY A 759 -29.16 -16.84 -19.99
N ILE A 760 -29.75 -16.04 -19.10
CA ILE A 760 -30.00 -16.40 -17.70
C ILE A 760 -31.43 -16.96 -17.53
N PRO A 761 -31.63 -18.08 -16.80
CA PRO A 761 -32.97 -18.58 -16.51
C PRO A 761 -33.69 -17.77 -15.42
N SER A 762 -34.85 -17.20 -15.75
CA SER A 762 -35.67 -16.44 -14.79
C SER A 762 -36.58 -17.31 -13.92
N TYR A 763 -36.60 -17.00 -12.63
CA TYR A 763 -37.52 -17.52 -11.61
C TYR A 763 -38.31 -16.38 -10.93
N ALA A 764 -38.56 -15.28 -11.64
CA ALA A 764 -39.36 -14.12 -11.17
C ALA A 764 -40.85 -14.42 -10.85
N HIS A 765 -41.25 -15.68 -10.94
CA HIS A 765 -42.56 -16.19 -10.53
C HIS A 765 -42.58 -16.77 -9.10
N LEU A 766 -41.40 -16.93 -8.48
CA LEU A 766 -41.22 -17.29 -7.07
C LEU A 766 -41.19 -16.02 -6.21
N LYS A 767 -41.51 -16.13 -4.92
CA LYS A 767 -41.27 -15.02 -3.97
C LYS A 767 -39.85 -15.13 -3.45
N TRP A 768 -39.10 -14.04 -3.52
CA TRP A 768 -37.73 -13.97 -3.05
C TRP A 768 -37.64 -13.26 -1.68
N SER A 769 -36.55 -13.52 -0.96
CA SER A 769 -36.18 -12.87 0.30
C SER A 769 -34.68 -13.04 0.49
N LEU A 770 -34.03 -12.14 1.24
CA LEU A 770 -32.59 -12.24 1.54
C LEU A 770 -32.37 -12.61 3.02
N LEU A 771 -31.38 -13.46 3.30
CA LEU A 771 -30.87 -13.71 4.65
C LEU A 771 -29.48 -13.08 4.80
N THR A 772 -29.35 -12.11 5.70
CA THR A 772 -28.15 -11.23 5.79
C THR A 772 -27.46 -11.30 7.15
N THR A 773 -26.17 -10.97 7.19
CA THR A 773 -25.44 -10.63 8.42
C THR A 773 -24.57 -9.39 8.23
N GLN A 774 -23.79 -9.02 9.25
CA GLN A 774 -22.77 -8.00 9.13
C GLN A 774 -21.64 -8.38 8.14
N VAL A 775 -21.53 -9.66 7.75
CA VAL A 775 -20.65 -10.12 6.67
C VAL A 775 -21.16 -9.70 5.30
N THR A 776 -22.49 -9.57 5.12
CA THR A 776 -23.12 -9.13 3.86
C THR A 776 -22.61 -7.74 3.47
N TYR A 777 -21.67 -7.67 2.53
CA TYR A 777 -20.85 -6.48 2.24
C TYR A 777 -20.68 -6.25 0.73
N SER A 778 -20.27 -5.05 0.32
CA SER A 778 -19.99 -4.69 -1.08
C SER A 778 -21.13 -5.09 -2.04
N ALA A 779 -20.89 -5.90 -3.08
CA ALA A 779 -21.92 -6.35 -4.02
C ALA A 779 -23.11 -7.06 -3.33
N ALA A 780 -22.90 -7.74 -2.19
CA ALA A 780 -24.00 -8.33 -1.41
C ALA A 780 -24.85 -7.27 -0.68
N ASN A 781 -24.23 -6.15 -0.30
CA ASN A 781 -24.90 -4.98 0.26
C ASN A 781 -25.61 -4.16 -0.85
N GLU A 782 -25.10 -4.16 -2.07
CA GLU A 782 -25.77 -3.62 -3.27
C GLU A 782 -27.01 -4.45 -3.66
N LEU A 783 -26.95 -5.79 -3.58
CA LEU A 783 -28.13 -6.64 -3.77
C LEU A 783 -29.27 -6.26 -2.81
N VAL A 784 -28.93 -6.01 -1.54
CA VAL A 784 -29.88 -5.55 -0.52
C VAL A 784 -30.39 -4.13 -0.83
N ALA A 785 -29.54 -3.23 -1.35
CA ALA A 785 -29.95 -1.90 -1.80
C ALA A 785 -30.97 -1.96 -2.96
N ILE A 786 -30.76 -2.86 -3.93
CA ILE A 786 -31.67 -3.08 -5.06
C ILE A 786 -32.98 -3.71 -4.59
N PHE A 787 -32.95 -4.72 -3.71
CA PHE A 787 -34.15 -5.31 -3.10
C PHE A 787 -35.03 -4.27 -2.39
N ILE A 788 -34.41 -3.35 -1.64
CA ILE A 788 -35.10 -2.26 -0.92
C ILE A 788 -35.65 -1.20 -1.89
N THR A 789 -34.96 -0.94 -3.00
CA THR A 789 -35.34 0.12 -3.96
C THR A 789 -36.47 -0.34 -4.89
N GLU A 790 -36.48 -1.62 -5.29
CA GLU A 790 -37.41 -2.19 -6.29
C GLU A 790 -38.48 -3.13 -5.69
N ASP A 791 -38.62 -3.23 -4.36
CA ASP A 791 -39.67 -4.00 -3.64
C ASP A 791 -39.65 -5.52 -3.97
N LEU A 792 -38.44 -6.09 -4.14
CA LEU A 792 -38.25 -7.47 -4.62
C LEU A 792 -38.51 -8.57 -3.57
N GLY A 793 -38.41 -8.26 -2.27
CA GLY A 793 -38.60 -9.24 -1.19
C GLY A 793 -38.16 -8.75 0.19
N ASP A 794 -38.59 -9.47 1.23
CA ASP A 794 -38.26 -9.15 2.63
C ASP A 794 -36.76 -9.35 2.94
N ILE A 795 -36.17 -8.46 3.74
CA ILE A 795 -34.81 -8.64 4.30
C ILE A 795 -34.88 -9.26 5.69
N ILE A 796 -34.24 -10.42 5.86
CA ILE A 796 -34.28 -11.24 7.08
C ILE A 796 -32.84 -11.38 7.63
N GLY A 797 -32.66 -11.45 8.95
CA GLY A 797 -31.35 -11.75 9.55
C GLY A 797 -30.81 -10.60 10.37
N MET A 798 -29.61 -10.13 10.08
CA MET A 798 -28.94 -9.04 10.80
C MET A 798 -28.50 -7.92 9.84
N LYS A 799 -28.17 -6.76 10.39
CA LYS A 799 -27.75 -5.58 9.63
C LYS A 799 -26.58 -5.91 8.68
N THR A 800 -26.62 -5.45 7.43
CA THR A 800 -25.50 -5.62 6.48
C THR A 800 -24.27 -4.82 6.91
N GLY A 801 -23.09 -5.23 6.45
CA GLY A 801 -21.80 -4.60 6.77
C GLY A 801 -21.55 -3.26 6.08
N GLY A 802 -22.25 -2.98 4.98
CA GLY A 802 -22.05 -1.79 4.17
C GLY A 802 -21.05 -2.00 3.03
N GLY A 803 -20.16 -1.03 2.82
CA GLY A 803 -19.21 -1.02 1.71
C GLY A 803 -19.88 -0.53 0.43
N ALA A 804 -19.79 0.76 0.16
CA ALA A 804 -20.45 1.38 -1.00
C ALA A 804 -19.57 1.47 -2.25
N CYS A 805 -18.25 1.50 -2.11
CA CYS A 805 -17.37 1.82 -3.24
C CYS A 805 -17.04 0.57 -4.07
N SER A 806 -16.91 0.74 -5.39
CA SER A 806 -16.05 -0.17 -6.16
C SER A 806 -14.58 0.12 -5.81
N ILE A 807 -13.69 -0.87 -5.94
CA ILE A 807 -12.26 -0.68 -5.66
C ILE A 807 -11.51 -0.15 -6.89
N THR A 808 -10.39 0.53 -6.64
CA THR A 808 -9.40 0.94 -7.66
C THR A 808 -7.99 0.56 -7.21
N PRO A 809 -7.09 0.12 -8.11
CA PRO A 809 -5.68 -0.07 -7.80
C PRO A 809 -4.91 1.26 -7.76
N VAL A 810 -3.93 1.34 -6.87
CA VAL A 810 -2.97 2.43 -6.76
C VAL A 810 -1.55 1.85 -6.82
N LEU A 811 -0.76 2.34 -7.78
CA LEU A 811 0.67 2.03 -7.89
C LEU A 811 1.50 3.23 -7.41
N LEU A 812 2.26 3.05 -6.34
CA LEU A 812 3.10 4.11 -5.78
C LEU A 812 4.49 4.19 -6.45
N PRO A 813 5.18 5.33 -6.40
CA PRO A 813 6.52 5.51 -6.97
C PRO A 813 7.59 4.51 -6.50
N SER A 814 7.47 3.99 -5.28
CA SER A 814 8.28 2.90 -4.72
C SER A 814 8.05 1.53 -5.37
N GLY A 815 7.03 1.37 -6.22
CA GLY A 815 6.57 0.07 -6.74
C GLY A 815 5.69 -0.72 -5.77
N THR A 816 5.45 -0.21 -4.56
CA THR A 816 4.41 -0.72 -3.66
C THR A 816 3.04 -0.46 -4.28
N ALA A 817 2.11 -1.42 -4.18
CA ALA A 817 0.73 -1.23 -4.64
C ALA A 817 -0.31 -1.65 -3.60
N PHE A 818 -1.45 -0.98 -3.63
CA PHE A 818 -2.62 -1.26 -2.79
C PHE A 818 -3.90 -1.03 -3.59
N THR A 819 -5.02 -1.60 -3.15
CA THR A 819 -6.36 -1.28 -3.66
C THR A 819 -7.10 -0.44 -2.63
N MET A 820 -7.95 0.50 -3.07
CA MET A 820 -8.74 1.35 -2.19
C MET A 820 -10.16 1.60 -2.72
N SER A 821 -11.05 2.09 -1.85
CA SER A 821 -12.37 2.60 -2.22
C SER A 821 -12.29 3.73 -3.25
N SER A 822 -12.78 3.50 -4.47
CA SER A 822 -12.73 4.46 -5.59
C SER A 822 -13.79 5.57 -5.51
N ASN A 823 -13.80 6.48 -6.49
CA ASN A 823 -14.77 7.57 -6.59
C ASN A 823 -16.20 7.14 -6.94
N SER A 824 -16.41 5.90 -7.40
CA SER A 824 -17.75 5.37 -7.70
C SER A 824 -18.38 4.76 -6.44
N ILE A 825 -19.34 5.49 -5.85
CA ILE A 825 -20.00 5.15 -4.59
C ILE A 825 -21.45 4.69 -4.86
N GLY A 826 -21.76 3.43 -4.59
CA GLY A 826 -23.10 2.88 -4.65
C GLY A 826 -24.08 3.56 -3.68
N ALA A 827 -25.31 3.78 -4.14
CA ALA A 827 -26.34 4.51 -3.44
C ALA A 827 -27.72 3.82 -3.52
N THR A 828 -28.61 4.21 -2.61
CA THR A 828 -30.06 4.09 -2.79
C THR A 828 -30.63 5.45 -3.17
N ARG A 829 -31.73 5.47 -3.93
CA ARG A 829 -32.42 6.69 -4.34
C ARG A 829 -33.82 6.74 -3.73
N THR A 830 -34.21 7.92 -3.28
CA THR A 830 -35.52 8.20 -2.66
C THR A 830 -36.17 9.42 -3.30
N GLY A 831 -37.47 9.63 -3.04
CA GLY A 831 -38.26 10.70 -3.67
C GLY A 831 -38.82 10.31 -5.05
N SER A 832 -39.59 11.22 -5.66
CA SER A 832 -40.37 10.93 -6.88
C SER A 832 -39.92 11.70 -8.13
N GLY A 833 -38.75 12.35 -8.08
CA GLY A 833 -38.23 13.17 -9.18
C GLY A 833 -39.07 14.41 -9.48
N THR A 834 -39.96 14.82 -8.56
CA THR A 834 -40.85 15.97 -8.77
C THR A 834 -40.33 17.25 -8.10
N VAL A 835 -40.76 18.42 -8.56
CA VAL A 835 -40.30 19.72 -8.01
C VAL A 835 -40.71 19.91 -6.54
N GLU A 836 -41.75 19.21 -6.08
CA GLU A 836 -42.19 19.18 -4.67
C GLU A 836 -41.54 18.06 -3.83
N ASP A 837 -40.90 17.07 -4.47
CA ASP A 837 -40.36 15.84 -3.89
C ASP A 837 -39.30 15.27 -4.86
N PRO A 838 -38.08 15.88 -4.90
CA PRO A 838 -37.03 15.56 -5.86
C PRO A 838 -36.35 14.23 -5.50
N TYR A 839 -35.46 13.75 -6.37
CA TYR A 839 -34.60 12.62 -6.02
C TYR A 839 -33.57 13.01 -4.97
N GLU A 840 -33.43 12.19 -3.93
CA GLU A 840 -32.38 12.27 -2.91
C GLU A 840 -31.62 10.93 -2.89
N TYR A 841 -30.30 11.00 -3.13
CA TYR A 841 -29.37 9.86 -3.17
C TYR A 841 -28.66 9.69 -1.81
N HIS A 842 -28.56 8.44 -1.34
CA HIS A 842 -27.97 8.09 -0.05
C HIS A 842 -26.98 6.94 -0.23
N ASN A 843 -25.70 7.15 0.12
CA ASN A 843 -24.67 6.10 0.00
C ASN A 843 -25.00 4.86 0.86
N THR A 844 -24.58 3.68 0.40
CA THR A 844 -24.87 2.39 1.07
C THR A 844 -23.81 1.97 2.11
N GLU A 845 -22.87 2.88 2.42
CA GLU A 845 -21.55 2.58 3.02
C GLU A 845 -21.62 1.96 4.42
N PHE A 846 -22.69 2.24 5.16
CA PHE A 846 -22.88 1.75 6.52
C PHE A 846 -23.88 0.60 6.64
N GLY A 847 -24.47 0.15 5.53
CA GLY A 847 -25.39 -0.99 5.48
C GLY A 847 -26.80 -0.74 6.03
N PHE A 848 -27.69 -1.71 5.76
CA PHE A 848 -29.14 -1.66 5.94
C PHE A 848 -29.61 -2.53 7.10
N GLU A 849 -30.62 -2.05 7.83
CA GLU A 849 -31.31 -2.84 8.86
C GLU A 849 -32.34 -3.79 8.19
N PRO A 850 -32.46 -5.05 8.63
CA PRO A 850 -33.43 -6.00 8.09
C PRO A 850 -34.86 -5.72 8.59
N ASP A 851 -35.85 -6.00 7.76
CA ASP A 851 -37.28 -5.99 8.15
C ASP A 851 -37.56 -6.99 9.28
N TYR A 852 -36.92 -8.15 9.22
CA TYR A 852 -37.05 -9.25 10.18
C TYR A 852 -35.73 -9.54 10.90
N ALA A 853 -35.42 -8.69 11.88
CA ALA A 853 -34.24 -8.82 12.72
C ALA A 853 -34.21 -10.12 13.56
N LEU A 854 -33.17 -10.92 13.35
CA LEU A 854 -32.81 -12.15 14.05
C LEU A 854 -31.49 -11.98 14.82
N THR A 855 -31.00 -13.06 15.44
CA THR A 855 -29.66 -13.18 16.01
C THR A 855 -29.03 -14.49 15.54
N LEU A 856 -27.69 -14.56 15.41
CA LEU A 856 -26.99 -15.73 14.85
C LEU A 856 -27.45 -17.07 15.44
N ASN A 857 -27.74 -17.13 16.74
CA ASN A 857 -28.22 -18.34 17.41
C ASN A 857 -29.62 -18.84 17.00
N VAL A 858 -30.32 -18.17 16.08
CA VAL A 858 -31.56 -18.59 15.41
C VAL A 858 -31.56 -18.29 13.90
N ILE A 859 -30.48 -17.77 13.32
CA ILE A 859 -30.50 -17.27 11.93
C ILE A 859 -30.80 -18.37 10.91
N TYR A 860 -30.35 -19.60 11.17
CA TYR A 860 -30.62 -20.77 10.34
C TYR A 860 -31.73 -21.70 10.90
N ASP A 861 -32.49 -21.28 11.92
CA ASP A 861 -33.56 -22.09 12.53
C ASP A 861 -34.78 -22.19 11.60
N GLU A 862 -34.99 -23.39 11.05
CA GLU A 862 -36.03 -23.68 10.05
C GLU A 862 -37.43 -23.21 10.47
N ALA A 863 -37.78 -23.39 11.76
CA ALA A 863 -39.08 -23.01 12.30
C ALA A 863 -39.24 -21.48 12.45
N THR A 864 -38.15 -20.75 12.63
CA THR A 864 -38.12 -19.28 12.68
C THR A 864 -38.21 -18.71 11.26
N LEU A 865 -37.38 -19.19 10.33
CA LEU A 865 -37.40 -18.76 8.93
C LEU A 865 -38.76 -19.03 8.26
N LEU A 866 -39.30 -20.24 8.41
CA LEU A 866 -40.60 -20.60 7.84
C LEU A 866 -41.76 -19.80 8.45
N ALA A 867 -41.65 -19.37 9.72
CA ALA A 867 -42.67 -18.53 10.35
C ALA A 867 -42.65 -17.06 9.89
N ILE A 868 -41.55 -16.63 9.26
CA ILE A 868 -41.43 -15.31 8.62
C ILE A 868 -41.93 -15.39 7.18
N ILE A 869 -41.37 -16.31 6.38
CA ILE A 869 -41.63 -16.44 4.93
C ILE A 869 -43.04 -16.99 4.64
N ASN A 870 -43.57 -17.85 5.52
CA ASN A 870 -44.94 -18.41 5.41
C ASN A 870 -45.79 -18.01 6.64
N PRO A 871 -46.16 -16.71 6.78
CA PRO A 871 -46.86 -16.21 7.95
C PRO A 871 -48.32 -16.69 7.93
N ALA A 872 -48.60 -17.72 8.73
CA ALA A 872 -49.91 -18.39 8.76
C ALA A 872 -51.07 -17.41 9.01
N VAL A 873 -51.95 -17.29 8.01
CA VAL A 873 -53.09 -16.35 8.00
C VAL A 873 -54.09 -16.65 9.14
N GLU A 874 -54.22 -15.72 10.11
CA GLU A 874 -55.17 -15.78 11.25
C GLU A 874 -56.66 -15.59 10.89
#